data_AF-A0A8H7UZ89-F1
#
_entry.id   AF-A0A8H7UZ89-F1
#
_cell.length_a   1.000
_cell.length_b   1.000
_cell.length_c   1.000
_cell.angle_alpha   90.00
_cell.angle_beta   90.00
_cell.angle_gamma   90.00
#
_symmetry.space_group_name_H-M   'P 1'
#
loop_
_entity.id
_entity.type
_entity.pdbx_description
1 polymer ?
#
loop_
_entity_poly.entity_id
_entity_poly.type
_entity_poly.pdbx_seq_one_letter_code
_entity_poly.pdbx_strand_id
1 'polypeptide(L)'
;MISRTAPIVFDTTTLSLFSKRLLNCPRFKLPYAPNVKEAAVLVPLCVVQGKPSVLFTVRNENMRTHQGEISFPGGKEEPEDPTLEHTALRETHEEIGLEPSAVDILGCYSALPNKTGSLRVHPYVGYVKTESDDLFTRFNPDEVSSVFTLPIEYLIDPKVRITKQFRESKREYTVFKLPDHVHGEKELWGLTSFILDGVLRLPPPESIIQSGIFIQQLQPINDSLIGSFFVGIIPLIIVLIMLGVFRVPAYYAASTGLVVCIFIAIFGWKMPATQAFESIGNGVVYANWPIMWIVANAMYIYNITVRSGIFHLFRKWMISSTPPDMRIILIIIGFCFGALLEGVAGFGVPGAICSSMMVALGFDPEDALVYTLIFNTTPVAFGALGIPVTTLASLTGLPVLALSAMMGRQLPIFSLFLPAYALLFYAGPRAGLIECWPVALVAGFSFALMQGIFANLVGPELPDLIAGLVSLISVIAFVQFWKPRYRKEYEANINYMLKQQEQEEEDIFAQEIKEEKESDSESQVSSRVDKLSAKYTLLAWSPWLLIVVVVIIWTFAKVSTKGQIDVKWPHLHQEVWLTLYGKKYDAIWSFQPLATGTAIMVASIPFSVIVLLYGVHPRVFKIALRDTVVQLYKPIITVSFIMAFAYLYNYSGMSTHASIVYTIGYQLASVGKAFPFISAWLGWVACFLSGSDTSANSLFGNLQVVAAREIGLSAILMAATNSSGAITSKMISPQNLTTGVSTIGLQGQEGRILRRTIAHSVFMCCVMGGIACIQQYGIPSMIPAEV
;
A
#
# COMPACT_ATOMS: atom_id res chain seq x y z
N MET A 1 -33.84 1.25 7.55
CA MET A 1 -33.35 1.18 8.95
C MET A 1 -34.41 0.49 9.77
N ILE A 2 -34.07 -0.46 10.64
CA ILE A 2 -35.02 -0.87 11.68
C ILE A 2 -34.84 0.19 12.77
N SER A 3 -35.74 1.18 12.79
CA SER A 3 -35.75 2.22 13.81
C SER A 3 -36.26 1.62 15.11
N ARG A 4 -35.61 1.91 16.25
CA ARG A 4 -36.13 1.55 17.59
C ARG A 4 -37.28 2.45 18.06
N THR A 5 -37.59 3.52 17.32
CA THR A 5 -38.64 4.48 17.69
C THR A 5 -40.03 4.12 17.14
N ALA A 6 -40.12 3.08 16.29
CA ALA A 6 -41.38 2.55 15.77
C ALA A 6 -41.42 1.02 16.02
N PRO A 7 -42.60 0.44 16.28
CA PRO A 7 -42.72 -1.01 16.38
C PRO A 7 -42.17 -1.63 15.09
N ILE A 8 -41.29 -2.62 15.23
CA ILE A 8 -40.83 -3.40 14.08
C ILE A 8 -42.08 -4.13 13.57
N VAL A 9 -42.42 -3.93 12.30
CA VAL A 9 -43.53 -4.62 11.63
C VAL A 9 -42.97 -5.22 10.34
N PHE A 10 -43.34 -6.47 10.05
CA PHE A 10 -43.02 -7.11 8.78
C PHE A 10 -44.06 -6.74 7.72
N ASP A 11 -44.04 -5.48 7.29
CA ASP A 11 -44.80 -5.01 6.12
C ASP A 11 -43.98 -5.18 4.82
N THR A 12 -44.64 -5.07 3.67
CA THR A 12 -44.00 -5.23 2.34
C THR A 12 -42.81 -4.27 2.17
N THR A 13 -42.90 -3.06 2.73
CA THR A 13 -41.83 -2.07 2.69
C THR A 13 -40.60 -2.54 3.48
N THR A 14 -40.79 -2.98 4.73
CA THR A 14 -39.70 -3.41 5.61
C THR A 14 -39.05 -4.69 5.10
N LEU A 15 -39.84 -5.66 4.63
CA LEU A 15 -39.34 -6.90 4.04
C LEU A 15 -38.55 -6.64 2.75
N SER A 16 -39.01 -5.73 1.88
CA SER A 16 -38.26 -5.35 0.67
C SER A 16 -36.93 -4.66 1.01
N LEU A 17 -36.89 -3.87 2.08
CA LEU A 17 -35.69 -3.19 2.57
C LEU A 17 -34.73 -4.19 3.23
N PHE A 18 -35.25 -5.21 3.91
CA PHE A 18 -34.47 -6.32 4.47
C PHE A 18 -33.85 -7.18 3.35
N SER A 19 -34.64 -7.52 2.32
CA SER A 19 -34.17 -8.22 1.12
C SER A 19 -33.08 -7.43 0.38
N LYS A 20 -33.29 -6.14 0.11
CA LYS A 20 -32.28 -5.26 -0.50
C LYS A 20 -30.99 -5.19 0.33
N ARG A 21 -31.07 -5.29 1.66
CA ARG A 21 -29.88 -5.31 2.54
C ARG A 21 -29.11 -6.61 2.42
N LEU A 22 -29.81 -7.75 2.47
CA LEU A 22 -29.19 -9.07 2.34
C LEU A 22 -28.49 -9.25 0.99
N LEU A 23 -29.09 -8.71 -0.09
CA LEU A 23 -28.46 -8.67 -1.42
C LEU A 23 -27.16 -7.84 -1.46
N ASN A 24 -27.05 -6.84 -0.58
CA ASN A 24 -25.92 -5.92 -0.50
C ASN A 24 -24.98 -6.22 0.70
N CYS A 25 -25.20 -7.33 1.41
CA CYS A 25 -24.32 -7.71 2.51
C CYS A 25 -22.97 -8.23 1.97
N PRO A 26 -21.84 -7.76 2.51
CA PRO A 26 -20.52 -8.24 2.09
C PRO A 26 -20.43 -9.76 2.33
N ARG A 27 -19.99 -10.49 1.31
CA ARG A 27 -19.81 -11.95 1.37
C ARG A 27 -18.37 -12.25 1.79
N PHE A 28 -18.19 -12.74 3.00
CA PHE A 28 -16.90 -13.11 3.55
C PHE A 28 -16.46 -14.48 3.03
N LYS A 29 -15.30 -14.57 2.37
CA LYS A 29 -14.65 -15.86 2.08
C LYS A 29 -13.85 -16.31 3.28
N LEU A 30 -14.33 -17.35 3.94
CA LEU A 30 -13.68 -17.97 5.08
C LEU A 30 -12.87 -19.20 4.63
N PRO A 31 -11.81 -19.60 5.36
CA PRO A 31 -11.00 -20.75 4.98
C PRO A 31 -11.78 -22.06 5.10
N TYR A 32 -11.59 -22.94 4.11
CA TYR A 32 -12.30 -24.21 3.96
C TYR A 32 -11.30 -25.36 3.71
N ALA A 33 -11.67 -26.57 4.11
CA ALA A 33 -10.90 -27.78 3.83
C ALA A 33 -10.93 -28.15 2.31
N PRO A 34 -10.03 -29.00 1.80
CA PRO A 34 -9.98 -29.34 0.37
C PRO A 34 -11.26 -30.03 -0.16
N ASN A 35 -11.92 -30.84 0.67
CA ASN A 35 -13.17 -31.55 0.35
C ASN A 35 -14.30 -31.03 1.24
N VAL A 36 -14.89 -29.91 0.85
CA VAL A 36 -15.97 -29.27 1.60
C VAL A 36 -17.31 -29.80 1.15
N LYS A 37 -18.13 -30.18 2.12
CA LYS A 37 -19.54 -30.49 1.90
C LYS A 37 -20.35 -29.20 1.99
N GLU A 38 -21.38 -29.09 1.17
CA GLU A 38 -22.31 -27.97 1.19
C GLU A 38 -23.52 -28.29 2.08
N ALA A 39 -24.01 -27.28 2.77
CA ALA A 39 -25.20 -27.33 3.61
C ALA A 39 -25.93 -25.99 3.54
N ALA A 40 -27.24 -26.01 3.75
CA ALA A 40 -28.07 -24.82 3.72
C ALA A 40 -29.01 -24.79 4.92
N VAL A 41 -29.20 -23.59 5.48
CA VAL A 41 -30.10 -23.37 6.62
C VAL A 41 -31.05 -22.23 6.32
N LEU A 42 -32.27 -22.31 6.84
CA LEU A 42 -33.28 -21.26 6.74
C LEU A 42 -33.34 -20.48 8.04
N VAL A 43 -33.10 -19.16 7.98
CA VAL A 43 -33.37 -18.20 9.05
C VAL A 43 -34.82 -17.72 8.89
N PRO A 44 -35.79 -18.26 9.66
CA PRO A 44 -37.20 -18.04 9.40
C PRO A 44 -37.68 -16.82 10.18
N LEU A 45 -38.07 -15.77 9.45
CA LEU A 45 -38.70 -14.57 9.99
C LEU A 45 -40.22 -14.76 9.97
N CYS A 46 -40.86 -14.66 11.12
CA CYS A 46 -42.30 -14.88 11.28
C CYS A 46 -42.94 -13.82 12.16
N VAL A 47 -44.28 -13.78 12.17
CA VAL A 47 -45.06 -12.93 13.09
C VAL A 47 -45.78 -13.85 14.06
N VAL A 48 -45.49 -13.73 15.35
CA VAL A 48 -46.15 -14.50 16.41
C VAL A 48 -46.77 -13.52 17.39
N GLN A 49 -48.07 -13.67 17.67
CA GLN A 49 -48.84 -12.77 18.54
C GLN A 49 -48.65 -11.28 18.17
N GLY A 50 -48.62 -10.97 16.87
CA GLY A 50 -48.43 -9.62 16.35
C GLY A 50 -46.99 -9.07 16.47
N LYS A 51 -46.01 -9.88 16.87
CA LYS A 51 -44.61 -9.47 17.01
C LYS A 51 -43.68 -10.17 16.00
N PRO A 52 -42.86 -9.41 15.25
CA PRO A 52 -41.79 -9.98 14.43
C PRO A 52 -40.81 -10.79 15.26
N SER A 53 -40.64 -12.05 14.88
CA SER A 53 -39.89 -13.05 15.62
C SER A 53 -39.03 -13.89 14.68
N VAL A 54 -38.01 -14.52 15.25
CA VAL A 54 -37.18 -15.51 14.56
C VAL A 54 -37.49 -16.89 15.13
N LEU A 55 -37.70 -17.87 14.26
CA LEU A 55 -38.00 -19.25 14.65
C LEU A 55 -36.71 -20.07 14.78
N PHE A 56 -36.66 -20.91 15.82
CA PHE A 56 -35.55 -21.79 16.14
C PHE A 56 -36.04 -23.21 16.41
N THR A 57 -35.18 -24.19 16.12
CA THR A 57 -35.38 -25.60 16.45
C THR A 57 -34.41 -26.03 17.54
N VAL A 58 -34.83 -26.94 18.40
CA VAL A 58 -33.94 -27.63 19.36
C VAL A 58 -33.76 -29.06 18.87
N ARG A 59 -32.52 -29.43 18.54
CA ARG A 59 -32.22 -30.77 18.00
C ARG A 59 -32.49 -31.85 19.03
N ASN A 60 -33.01 -32.99 18.60
CA ASN A 60 -33.30 -34.13 19.49
C ASN A 60 -32.01 -34.61 20.20
N GLU A 61 -32.13 -34.99 21.47
CA GLU A 61 -31.04 -35.52 22.31
C GLU A 61 -30.50 -36.87 21.78
N ASN A 62 -31.30 -37.62 21.01
CA ASN A 62 -30.91 -38.92 20.46
C ASN A 62 -30.06 -38.83 19.17
N MET A 63 -29.81 -37.62 18.66
CA MET A 63 -29.04 -37.39 17.44
C MET A 63 -27.56 -37.72 17.57
N ARG A 64 -26.89 -38.16 16.50
CA ARG A 64 -25.44 -38.49 16.56
C ARG A 64 -24.51 -37.28 16.74
N THR A 65 -24.97 -36.07 16.40
CA THR A 65 -24.20 -34.82 16.42
C THR A 65 -25.07 -33.65 16.85
N HIS A 66 -24.51 -32.71 17.63
CA HIS A 66 -25.18 -31.47 18.05
C HIS A 66 -26.46 -31.70 18.87
N GLN A 67 -26.44 -32.69 19.78
CA GLN A 67 -27.57 -33.07 20.64
C GLN A 67 -28.03 -31.91 21.53
N GLY A 68 -29.33 -31.60 21.53
CA GLY A 68 -29.92 -30.57 22.39
C GLY A 68 -29.49 -29.13 22.08
N GLU A 69 -28.75 -28.90 20.98
CA GLU A 69 -28.33 -27.58 20.53
C GLU A 69 -29.49 -26.83 19.85
N ILE A 70 -29.45 -25.50 19.93
CA ILE A 70 -30.39 -24.61 19.27
C ILE A 70 -29.85 -24.25 17.89
N SER A 71 -30.63 -24.54 16.85
CA SER A 71 -30.25 -24.34 15.45
C SER A 71 -31.36 -23.67 14.65
N PHE A 72 -30.98 -23.20 13.47
CA PHE A 72 -31.92 -22.97 12.39
C PHE A 72 -32.25 -24.29 11.71
N PRO A 73 -33.47 -24.47 11.18
CA PRO A 73 -33.79 -25.63 10.37
C PRO A 73 -32.91 -25.68 9.11
N GLY A 74 -32.43 -26.88 8.76
CA GLY A 74 -31.57 -27.07 7.60
C GLY A 74 -30.56 -28.21 7.74
N GLY A 75 -29.97 -28.58 6.61
CA GLY A 75 -29.11 -29.74 6.51
C GLY A 75 -28.15 -29.70 5.32
N LYS A 76 -27.69 -30.88 4.91
CA LYS A 76 -26.67 -31.03 3.86
C LYS A 76 -27.32 -31.08 2.49
N GLU A 77 -26.58 -30.62 1.49
CA GLU A 77 -26.99 -30.76 0.09
C GLU A 77 -27.07 -32.24 -0.30
N GLU A 78 -28.18 -32.63 -0.90
CA GLU A 78 -28.38 -33.95 -1.51
C GLU A 78 -28.25 -33.86 -3.04
N PRO A 79 -27.81 -34.92 -3.74
CA PRO A 79 -27.67 -34.92 -5.20
C PRO A 79 -28.95 -34.58 -5.97
N GLU A 80 -30.11 -34.81 -5.36
CA GLU A 80 -31.43 -34.54 -5.89
C GLU A 80 -31.85 -33.06 -5.74
N ASP A 81 -31.13 -32.26 -4.94
CA ASP A 81 -31.44 -30.85 -4.74
C ASP A 81 -31.01 -30.00 -5.96
N PRO A 82 -31.93 -29.29 -6.63
CA PRO A 82 -31.59 -28.47 -7.79
C PRO A 82 -30.78 -27.21 -7.42
N THR A 83 -30.90 -26.74 -6.18
CA THR A 83 -30.18 -25.57 -5.64
C THR A 83 -30.04 -25.67 -4.12
N LEU A 84 -29.06 -24.98 -3.55
CA LEU A 84 -28.91 -24.87 -2.09
C LEU A 84 -30.08 -24.17 -1.39
N GLU A 85 -30.82 -23.31 -2.11
CA GLU A 85 -32.07 -22.74 -1.59
C GLU A 85 -33.12 -23.83 -1.41
N HIS A 86 -33.23 -24.75 -2.37
CA HIS A 86 -34.10 -25.91 -2.27
C HIS A 86 -33.69 -26.83 -1.12
N THR A 87 -32.38 -27.05 -0.91
CA THR A 87 -31.89 -27.79 0.26
C THR A 87 -32.40 -27.18 1.56
N ALA A 88 -32.31 -25.86 1.74
CA ALA A 88 -32.80 -25.20 2.95
C ALA A 88 -34.32 -25.38 3.13
N LEU A 89 -35.10 -25.27 2.04
CA LEU A 89 -36.55 -25.41 2.08
C LEU A 89 -37.00 -26.86 2.31
N ARG A 90 -36.35 -27.84 1.68
CA ARG A 90 -36.60 -29.27 1.85
C ARG A 90 -36.35 -29.70 3.29
N GLU A 91 -35.18 -29.40 3.83
CA GLU A 91 -34.80 -29.73 5.21
C GLU A 91 -35.73 -29.03 6.21
N THR A 92 -36.14 -27.79 5.94
CA THR A 92 -37.13 -27.11 6.79
C THR A 92 -38.50 -27.80 6.75
N HIS A 93 -38.93 -28.29 5.58
CA HIS A 93 -40.17 -29.06 5.46
C HIS A 93 -40.10 -30.39 6.19
N GLU A 94 -38.97 -31.09 6.11
CA GLU A 94 -38.73 -32.36 6.81
C GLU A 94 -38.68 -32.19 8.33
N GLU A 95 -37.97 -31.17 8.83
CA GLU A 95 -37.79 -30.94 10.26
C GLU A 95 -39.05 -30.36 10.95
N ILE A 96 -39.70 -29.38 10.33
CA ILE A 96 -40.79 -28.60 10.95
C ILE A 96 -42.08 -28.50 10.11
N GLY A 97 -42.21 -29.30 9.04
CA GLY A 97 -43.45 -29.39 8.26
C GLY A 97 -43.84 -28.11 7.52
N LEU A 98 -42.91 -27.16 7.34
CA LEU A 98 -43.19 -25.88 6.71
C LEU A 98 -43.14 -26.01 5.19
N GLU A 99 -44.30 -25.90 4.54
CA GLU A 99 -44.41 -25.99 3.08
C GLU A 99 -43.52 -24.93 2.39
N PRO A 100 -42.73 -25.30 1.36
CA PRO A 100 -41.88 -24.35 0.65
C PRO A 100 -42.64 -23.13 0.10
N SER A 101 -43.90 -23.31 -0.29
CA SER A 101 -44.77 -22.21 -0.78
C SER A 101 -45.16 -21.18 0.28
N ALA A 102 -45.05 -21.54 1.56
CA ALA A 102 -45.34 -20.68 2.70
C ALA A 102 -44.16 -19.76 3.09
N VAL A 103 -43.00 -19.91 2.41
CA VAL A 103 -41.79 -19.13 2.67
C VAL A 103 -41.44 -18.26 1.47
N ASP A 104 -41.32 -16.95 1.67
CA ASP A 104 -40.71 -16.05 0.69
C ASP A 104 -39.23 -15.84 1.03
N ILE A 105 -38.33 -16.32 0.20
CA ILE A 105 -36.89 -16.10 0.38
C ILE A 105 -36.55 -14.63 0.10
N LEU A 106 -36.04 -13.94 1.13
CA LEU A 106 -35.66 -12.53 1.06
C LEU A 106 -34.23 -12.35 0.54
N GLY A 107 -33.35 -13.33 0.78
CA GLY A 107 -31.96 -13.31 0.33
C GLY A 107 -31.07 -14.30 1.08
N CYS A 108 -29.82 -14.41 0.66
CA CYS A 108 -28.83 -15.31 1.25
C CYS A 108 -27.69 -14.51 1.91
N TYR A 109 -27.38 -14.83 3.17
CA TYR A 109 -26.26 -14.27 3.91
C TYR A 109 -24.94 -14.96 3.50
N SER A 110 -23.80 -14.41 3.95
CA SER A 110 -22.49 -15.00 3.63
C SER A 110 -22.39 -16.44 4.14
N ALA A 111 -21.87 -17.33 3.30
CA ALA A 111 -21.61 -18.72 3.68
C ALA A 111 -20.55 -18.78 4.79
N LEU A 112 -20.72 -19.71 5.72
CA LEU A 112 -19.88 -19.84 6.92
C LEU A 112 -19.33 -21.26 7.06
N PRO A 113 -18.08 -21.43 7.51
CA PRO A 113 -17.51 -22.75 7.79
C PRO A 113 -17.99 -23.26 9.16
N ASN A 114 -18.10 -24.58 9.29
CA ASN A 114 -18.11 -25.20 10.61
C ASN A 114 -16.72 -25.08 11.30
N LYS A 115 -16.63 -25.51 12.57
CA LYS A 115 -15.39 -25.44 13.39
C LYS A 115 -14.15 -25.99 12.67
N THR A 116 -14.30 -27.03 11.85
CA THR A 116 -13.22 -27.73 11.16
C THR A 116 -13.01 -27.27 9.71
N GLY A 117 -13.83 -26.34 9.20
CA GLY A 117 -13.81 -25.91 7.80
C GLY A 117 -14.24 -26.98 6.78
N SER A 118 -14.77 -28.12 7.24
CA SER A 118 -15.16 -29.26 6.40
C SER A 118 -16.59 -29.17 5.85
N LEU A 119 -17.38 -28.22 6.35
CA LEU A 119 -18.76 -27.96 5.94
C LEU A 119 -18.92 -26.46 5.66
N ARG A 120 -19.51 -26.11 4.52
CA ARG A 120 -19.91 -24.75 4.16
C ARG A 120 -21.42 -24.62 4.29
N VAL A 121 -21.84 -23.74 5.19
CA VAL A 121 -23.25 -23.53 5.54
C VAL A 121 -23.73 -22.22 4.92
N HIS A 122 -24.76 -22.29 4.06
CA HIS A 122 -25.38 -21.15 3.39
C HIS A 122 -26.67 -20.73 4.09
N PRO A 123 -26.73 -19.55 4.74
CA PRO A 123 -27.92 -19.11 5.45
C PRO A 123 -28.86 -18.34 4.52
N TYR A 124 -30.02 -18.91 4.24
CA TYR A 124 -31.11 -18.25 3.53
C TYR A 124 -32.04 -17.59 4.53
N VAL A 125 -32.39 -16.33 4.34
CA VAL A 125 -33.37 -15.64 5.18
C VAL A 125 -34.70 -15.64 4.46
N GLY A 126 -35.73 -16.21 5.09
CA GLY A 126 -37.06 -16.33 4.53
C GLY A 126 -38.12 -15.69 5.44
N TYR A 127 -39.15 -15.11 4.84
CA TYR A 127 -40.35 -14.67 5.53
C TYR A 127 -41.43 -15.75 5.48
N VAL A 128 -41.92 -16.17 6.64
CA VAL A 128 -42.98 -17.17 6.79
C VAL A 128 -44.33 -16.46 6.76
N LYS A 129 -45.18 -16.79 5.78
CA LYS A 129 -46.47 -16.14 5.54
C LYS A 129 -47.56 -16.49 6.57
N THR A 130 -47.37 -17.55 7.34
CA THR A 130 -48.39 -18.12 8.23
C THR A 130 -48.33 -17.49 9.62
N GLU A 131 -49.45 -16.94 10.10
CA GLU A 131 -49.59 -16.33 11.44
C GLU A 131 -50.08 -17.32 12.54
N SER A 132 -49.99 -18.64 12.31
CA SER A 132 -50.64 -19.65 13.16
C SER A 132 -49.73 -20.22 14.25
N ASP A 133 -50.31 -20.43 15.44
CA ASP A 133 -49.74 -21.23 16.55
C ASP A 133 -49.47 -22.70 16.16
N ASP A 134 -49.93 -23.16 14.97
CA ASP A 134 -49.65 -24.48 14.41
C ASP A 134 -48.16 -24.74 14.14
N LEU A 135 -47.34 -23.68 14.01
CA LEU A 135 -45.88 -23.79 13.80
C LEU A 135 -45.14 -24.46 14.96
N PHE A 136 -45.73 -24.48 16.16
CA PHE A 136 -45.10 -25.05 17.36
C PHE A 136 -45.43 -26.53 17.58
N THR A 137 -46.37 -27.10 16.82
CA THR A 137 -46.88 -28.47 17.04
C THR A 137 -46.57 -29.44 15.90
N ARG A 138 -46.13 -28.94 14.75
CA ARG A 138 -45.74 -29.75 13.57
C ARG A 138 -44.22 -29.78 13.46
N PHE A 139 -43.60 -30.81 14.03
CA PHE A 139 -42.18 -31.08 13.82
C PHE A 139 -41.92 -32.58 13.85
N ASN A 140 -40.87 -33.02 13.17
CA ASN A 140 -40.48 -34.42 13.18
C ASN A 140 -39.79 -34.76 14.51
N PRO A 141 -40.41 -35.59 15.38
CA PRO A 141 -39.84 -35.90 16.69
C PRO A 141 -38.53 -36.69 16.60
N ASP A 142 -38.20 -37.31 15.46
CA ASP A 142 -36.93 -38.03 15.29
C ASP A 142 -35.74 -37.07 15.21
N GLU A 143 -35.97 -35.81 14.78
CA GLU A 143 -34.89 -34.84 14.54
C GLU A 143 -34.98 -33.59 15.43
N VAL A 144 -36.20 -33.15 15.76
CA VAL A 144 -36.48 -31.93 16.53
C VAL A 144 -37.19 -32.30 17.83
N SER A 145 -36.72 -31.76 18.95
CA SER A 145 -37.32 -31.93 20.27
C SER A 145 -38.34 -30.85 20.62
N SER A 146 -38.10 -29.61 20.16
CA SER A 146 -39.03 -28.50 20.31
C SER A 146 -38.75 -27.41 19.27
N VAL A 147 -39.79 -26.64 18.97
CA VAL A 147 -39.73 -25.44 18.13
C VAL A 147 -40.15 -24.25 18.99
N PHE A 148 -39.42 -23.14 18.92
CA PHE A 148 -39.77 -21.92 19.65
C PHE A 148 -39.39 -20.68 18.84
N THR A 149 -39.89 -19.51 19.26
CA THR A 149 -39.59 -18.24 18.61
C THR A 149 -39.05 -17.23 19.61
N LEU A 150 -38.20 -16.32 19.15
CA LEU A 150 -37.76 -15.17 19.93
C LEU A 150 -38.12 -13.87 19.20
N PRO A 151 -38.75 -12.90 19.87
CA PRO A 151 -39.02 -11.60 19.27
C PRO A 151 -37.73 -10.91 18.82
N ILE A 152 -37.74 -10.28 17.65
CA ILE A 152 -36.58 -9.53 17.16
C ILE A 152 -36.22 -8.42 18.14
N GLU A 153 -37.22 -7.76 18.73
CA GLU A 153 -37.03 -6.73 19.77
C GLU A 153 -36.19 -7.24 20.96
N TYR A 154 -36.40 -8.50 21.37
CA TYR A 154 -35.60 -9.15 22.40
C TYR A 154 -34.18 -9.46 21.92
N LEU A 155 -34.04 -10.00 20.70
CA LEU A 155 -32.74 -10.35 20.10
C LEU A 155 -31.85 -9.13 19.80
N ILE A 156 -32.41 -7.92 19.72
CA ILE A 156 -31.66 -6.67 19.52
C ILE A 156 -31.35 -5.93 20.81
N ASP A 157 -31.82 -6.40 21.97
CA ASP A 157 -31.50 -5.83 23.27
C ASP A 157 -30.02 -6.10 23.61
N PRO A 158 -29.18 -5.07 23.86
CA PRO A 158 -27.79 -5.25 24.25
C PRO A 158 -27.61 -6.08 25.53
N LYS A 159 -28.59 -6.10 26.44
CA LYS A 159 -28.52 -6.88 27.69
C LYS A 159 -28.52 -8.38 27.45
N VAL A 160 -29.09 -8.80 26.33
CA VAL A 160 -29.23 -10.21 25.94
C VAL A 160 -28.00 -10.69 25.16
N ARG A 161 -27.25 -9.77 24.53
CA ARG A 161 -26.06 -10.04 23.72
C ARG A 161 -24.78 -10.02 24.56
N ILE A 162 -24.27 -11.19 24.89
CA ILE A 162 -23.02 -11.36 25.63
C ILE A 162 -21.88 -11.67 24.67
N THR A 163 -20.72 -11.08 24.91
CA THR A 163 -19.51 -11.40 24.15
C THR A 163 -18.75 -12.53 24.83
N LYS A 164 -18.46 -13.61 24.11
CA LYS A 164 -17.59 -14.70 24.57
C LYS A 164 -16.40 -14.88 23.63
N GLN A 165 -15.29 -15.37 24.16
CA GLN A 165 -14.12 -15.74 23.36
C GLN A 165 -14.21 -17.21 22.91
N PHE A 166 -13.78 -17.49 21.68
CA PHE A 166 -13.56 -18.86 21.23
C PHE A 166 -12.43 -19.52 22.05
N ARG A 167 -12.63 -20.76 22.51
CA ARG A 167 -11.71 -21.49 23.42
C ARG A 167 -10.26 -21.64 22.94
N GLU A 168 -9.95 -21.32 21.68
CA GLU A 168 -8.62 -21.49 21.06
C GLU A 168 -8.23 -20.29 20.17
N SER A 169 -8.93 -19.15 20.26
CA SER A 169 -8.60 -17.96 19.46
C SER A 169 -8.84 -16.65 20.22
N LYS A 170 -8.15 -15.58 19.83
CA LYS A 170 -8.43 -14.21 20.32
C LYS A 170 -9.73 -13.62 19.77
N ARG A 171 -10.51 -14.37 18.98
CA ARG A 171 -11.74 -13.87 18.37
C ARG A 171 -12.90 -13.96 19.36
N GLU A 172 -13.60 -12.85 19.48
CA GLU A 172 -14.82 -12.70 20.25
C GLU A 172 -16.04 -12.91 19.34
N TYR A 173 -17.10 -13.49 19.89
CA TYR A 173 -18.38 -13.69 19.20
C TYR A 173 -19.56 -13.45 20.14
N THR A 174 -20.69 -13.10 19.55
CA THR A 174 -21.92 -12.81 20.28
C THR A 174 -22.67 -14.09 20.61
N VAL A 175 -23.10 -14.19 21.87
CA VAL A 175 -23.95 -15.23 22.44
C VAL A 175 -25.22 -14.56 22.94
N PHE A 176 -26.37 -15.15 22.68
CA PHE A 176 -27.65 -14.60 23.11
C PHE A 176 -28.17 -15.39 24.32
N LYS A 177 -28.50 -14.70 25.41
CA LYS A 177 -29.17 -15.31 26.56
C LYS A 177 -30.63 -15.60 26.21
N LEU A 178 -31.08 -16.82 26.46
CA LEU A 178 -32.51 -17.11 26.34
C LEU A 178 -33.27 -16.60 27.57
N PRO A 179 -34.54 -16.21 27.41
CA PRO A 179 -35.38 -15.90 28.56
C PRO A 179 -35.57 -17.12 29.46
N ASP A 180 -35.64 -16.92 30.78
CA ASP A 180 -35.75 -18.02 31.77
C ASP A 180 -36.94 -18.96 31.54
N HIS A 181 -38.00 -18.46 30.89
CA HIS A 181 -39.21 -19.22 30.56
C HIS A 181 -39.07 -20.09 29.28
N VAL A 182 -37.99 -19.95 28.52
CA VAL A 182 -37.71 -20.71 27.30
C VAL A 182 -36.53 -21.65 27.56
N HIS A 183 -36.83 -22.88 27.99
CA HIS A 183 -35.86 -23.97 28.16
C HIS A 183 -34.69 -23.71 29.16
N GLY A 184 -34.88 -22.89 30.20
CA GLY A 184 -33.91 -22.67 31.29
C GLY A 184 -32.76 -21.72 30.94
N GLU A 185 -31.66 -21.71 31.72
CA GLU A 185 -30.42 -20.93 31.46
C GLU A 185 -29.62 -21.44 30.24
N LYS A 186 -30.28 -21.82 29.16
CA LYS A 186 -29.60 -22.16 27.90
C LYS A 186 -29.14 -20.89 27.19
N GLU A 187 -28.11 -21.03 26.37
CA GLU A 187 -27.56 -19.95 25.55
C GLU A 187 -27.71 -20.30 24.06
N LEU A 188 -27.89 -19.28 23.23
CA LEU A 188 -27.79 -19.40 21.78
C LEU A 188 -26.38 -18.99 21.37
N TRP A 189 -25.57 -19.97 20.97
CA TRP A 189 -24.13 -19.84 20.74
C TRP A 189 -23.71 -20.51 19.41
N GLY A 190 -22.42 -20.45 19.08
CA GLY A 190 -21.85 -21.15 17.93
C GLY A 190 -22.22 -20.54 16.58
N LEU A 191 -22.44 -21.41 15.58
CA LEU A 191 -22.72 -20.97 14.21
C LEU A 191 -24.07 -20.27 14.10
N THR A 192 -25.08 -20.75 14.83
CA THR A 192 -26.42 -20.17 14.91
C THR A 192 -26.36 -18.72 15.41
N SER A 193 -25.58 -18.44 16.45
CA SER A 193 -25.44 -17.07 16.98
C SER A 193 -24.70 -16.15 16.02
N PHE A 194 -23.70 -16.68 15.31
CA PHE A 194 -22.94 -15.91 14.33
C PHE A 194 -23.77 -15.54 13.09
N ILE A 195 -24.59 -16.48 12.59
CA ILE A 195 -25.57 -16.22 11.52
C ILE A 195 -26.57 -15.18 12.01
N LEU A 196 -27.14 -15.37 13.19
CA LEU A 196 -28.17 -14.49 13.74
C LEU A 196 -27.64 -13.06 13.96
N ASP A 197 -26.44 -12.90 14.51
CA ASP A 197 -25.81 -11.58 14.68
C ASP A 197 -25.49 -10.90 13.35
N GLY A 198 -25.06 -11.68 12.35
CA GLY A 198 -24.80 -11.20 10.99
C GLY A 198 -26.06 -10.75 10.24
N VAL A 199 -27.15 -11.53 10.33
CA VAL A 199 -28.45 -11.23 9.72
C VAL A 199 -29.15 -10.07 10.44
N LEU A 200 -29.05 -10.02 11.77
CA LEU A 200 -29.60 -8.93 12.59
C LEU A 200 -28.62 -7.78 12.80
N ARG A 201 -27.55 -7.66 11.99
CA ARG A 201 -26.50 -6.65 12.16
C ARG A 201 -27.14 -5.28 12.36
N LEU A 202 -26.99 -4.79 13.57
CA LEU A 202 -27.68 -3.59 14.01
C LEU A 202 -27.12 -2.37 13.27
N PRO A 203 -27.94 -1.33 13.03
CA PRO A 203 -27.39 0.00 12.81
C PRO A 203 -26.37 0.34 13.92
N PRO A 204 -25.46 1.30 13.70
CA PRO A 204 -24.55 1.76 14.74
C PRO A 204 -25.33 1.94 16.05
N PRO A 205 -24.83 1.43 17.20
CA PRO A 205 -25.59 1.42 18.44
C PRO A 205 -26.14 2.81 18.75
N GLU A 206 -27.34 2.92 19.34
CA GLU A 206 -27.99 4.22 19.60
C GLU A 206 -27.09 5.20 20.34
N SER A 207 -26.17 4.71 21.18
CA SER A 207 -25.13 5.50 21.83
C SER A 207 -24.24 6.28 20.85
N ILE A 208 -24.01 5.77 19.64
CA ILE A 208 -23.20 6.38 18.57
C ILE A 208 -24.02 7.36 17.74
N ILE A 209 -25.30 7.03 17.47
CA ILE A 209 -26.22 7.93 16.77
C ILE A 209 -26.52 9.16 17.65
N GLN A 210 -26.67 8.95 18.96
CA GLN A 210 -26.91 10.02 19.94
C GLN A 210 -25.65 10.81 20.29
N SER A 211 -24.44 10.24 20.13
CA SER A 211 -23.18 10.94 20.43
C SER A 211 -22.75 11.94 19.35
N GLY A 212 -23.49 12.07 18.25
CA GLY A 212 -23.16 13.02 17.17
C GLY A 212 -21.91 12.65 16.35
N ILE A 213 -21.44 11.41 16.47
CA ILE A 213 -20.29 10.88 15.72
C ILE A 213 -20.66 10.80 14.24
N PHE A 214 -19.73 11.18 13.36
CA PHE A 214 -19.95 11.10 11.93
C PHE A 214 -19.96 9.64 11.47
N ILE A 215 -21.04 9.23 10.82
CA ILE A 215 -21.19 7.88 10.28
C ILE A 215 -20.89 7.93 8.79
N GLN A 216 -19.92 7.15 8.33
CA GLN A 216 -19.62 7.05 6.91
C GLN A 216 -20.83 6.47 6.17
N GLN A 217 -21.55 7.30 5.43
CA GLN A 217 -22.69 6.86 4.64
C GLN A 217 -22.19 6.09 3.43
N LEU A 218 -22.77 4.92 3.14
CA LEU A 218 -22.44 4.10 1.95
C LEU A 218 -23.18 4.55 0.68
N GLN A 219 -24.20 5.40 0.82
CA GLN A 219 -25.02 5.88 -0.29
C GLN A 219 -25.45 7.35 -0.09
N PRO A 220 -24.52 8.29 0.12
CA PRO A 220 -24.88 9.68 0.45
C PRO A 220 -25.54 10.43 -0.71
N ILE A 221 -25.28 10.04 -1.96
CA ILE A 221 -25.82 10.68 -3.15
C ILE A 221 -27.08 9.93 -3.61
N ASN A 222 -28.24 10.48 -3.27
CA ASN A 222 -29.56 10.01 -3.70
C ASN A 222 -29.80 8.51 -3.45
N ASP A 223 -29.28 7.98 -2.33
CA ASP A 223 -29.33 6.55 -1.97
C ASP A 223 -28.80 5.60 -3.06
N SER A 224 -27.94 6.12 -3.96
CA SER A 224 -27.38 5.38 -5.09
C SER A 224 -25.90 5.13 -4.87
N LEU A 225 -25.50 3.84 -4.90
CA LEU A 225 -24.10 3.44 -4.89
C LEU A 225 -23.34 3.98 -6.10
N ILE A 226 -23.96 3.88 -7.29
CA ILE A 226 -23.36 4.32 -8.56
C ILE A 226 -23.24 5.84 -8.61
N GLY A 227 -24.27 6.56 -8.17
CA GLY A 227 -24.23 8.03 -8.09
C GLY A 227 -23.14 8.50 -7.12
N SER A 228 -23.04 7.85 -5.95
CA SER A 228 -22.01 8.16 -4.96
C SER A 228 -20.61 7.81 -5.47
N PHE A 229 -20.43 6.77 -6.28
CA PHE A 229 -19.13 6.47 -6.92
C PHE A 229 -18.66 7.59 -7.84
N PHE A 230 -19.52 8.02 -8.78
CA PHE A 230 -19.11 9.02 -9.77
C PHE A 230 -18.79 10.35 -9.12
N VAL A 231 -19.53 10.75 -8.09
CA VAL A 231 -19.25 11.96 -7.32
C VAL A 231 -17.98 11.79 -6.48
N GLY A 232 -17.82 10.64 -5.83
CA GLY A 232 -16.66 10.34 -4.98
C GLY A 232 -15.34 10.34 -5.76
N ILE A 233 -15.32 9.91 -7.02
CA ILE A 233 -14.09 9.86 -7.82
C ILE A 233 -13.71 11.21 -8.47
N ILE A 234 -14.59 12.22 -8.46
CA ILE A 234 -14.34 13.53 -9.10
C ILE A 234 -13.03 14.17 -8.63
N PRO A 235 -12.75 14.32 -7.30
CA PRO A 235 -11.54 14.96 -6.85
C PRO A 235 -10.28 14.27 -7.37
N LEU A 236 -10.30 12.94 -7.40
CA LEU A 236 -9.20 12.13 -7.91
C LEU A 236 -9.03 12.32 -9.41
N ILE A 237 -10.11 12.23 -10.20
CA ILE A 237 -10.06 12.46 -11.66
C ILE A 237 -9.48 13.85 -11.96
N ILE A 238 -9.87 14.88 -11.21
CA ILE A 238 -9.33 16.24 -11.38
C ILE A 238 -7.82 16.26 -11.16
N VAL A 239 -7.33 15.66 -10.07
CA VAL A 239 -5.88 15.56 -9.80
C VAL A 239 -5.17 14.85 -10.96
N LEU A 240 -5.69 13.70 -11.40
CA LEU A 240 -5.11 12.90 -12.47
C LEU A 240 -5.12 13.63 -13.83
N ILE A 241 -6.20 14.33 -14.18
CA ILE A 241 -6.30 15.12 -15.41
C ILE A 241 -5.37 16.33 -15.38
N MET A 242 -5.30 17.05 -14.25
CA MET A 242 -4.39 18.19 -14.11
C MET A 242 -2.93 17.78 -14.24
N LEU A 243 -2.55 16.64 -13.65
CA LEU A 243 -1.20 16.10 -13.73
C LEU A 243 -0.87 15.54 -15.12
N GLY A 244 -1.77 14.73 -15.70
CA GLY A 244 -1.50 14.00 -16.94
C GLY A 244 -1.77 14.79 -18.21
N VAL A 245 -2.96 15.39 -18.30
CA VAL A 245 -3.44 16.05 -19.52
C VAL A 245 -2.93 17.48 -19.58
N PHE A 246 -3.22 18.26 -18.54
CA PHE A 246 -2.83 19.68 -18.49
C PHE A 246 -1.38 19.90 -18.05
N ARG A 247 -0.71 18.87 -17.52
CA ARG A 247 0.69 18.90 -17.07
C ARG A 247 0.97 20.05 -16.10
N VAL A 248 0.00 20.35 -15.24
CA VAL A 248 0.09 21.41 -14.24
C VAL A 248 1.00 20.94 -13.10
N PRO A 249 1.79 21.83 -12.47
CA PRO A 249 2.62 21.46 -11.32
C PRO A 249 1.82 20.76 -10.21
N ALA A 250 2.43 19.74 -9.59
CA ALA A 250 1.74 18.83 -8.68
C ALA A 250 1.09 19.51 -7.46
N TYR A 251 1.67 20.59 -6.93
CA TYR A 251 1.07 21.34 -5.83
C TYR A 251 -0.25 22.05 -6.21
N TYR A 252 -0.40 22.50 -7.45
CA TYR A 252 -1.67 23.06 -7.95
C TYR A 252 -2.72 21.97 -8.20
N ALA A 253 -2.30 20.83 -8.76
CA ALA A 253 -3.20 19.70 -8.97
C ALA A 253 -3.72 19.15 -7.63
N ALA A 254 -2.83 18.92 -6.66
CA ALA A 254 -3.17 18.41 -5.33
C ALA A 254 -4.04 19.39 -4.54
N SER A 255 -3.75 20.70 -4.57
CA SER A 255 -4.58 21.71 -3.90
C SER A 255 -5.98 21.83 -4.52
N THR A 256 -6.09 21.79 -5.85
CA THR A 256 -7.40 21.82 -6.53
C THR A 256 -8.22 20.58 -6.18
N GLY A 257 -7.60 19.39 -6.21
CA GLY A 257 -8.22 18.15 -5.77
C GLY A 257 -8.68 18.19 -4.32
N LEU A 258 -7.85 18.73 -3.42
CA LEU A 258 -8.19 18.93 -2.01
C LEU A 258 -9.39 19.86 -1.84
N VAL A 259 -9.41 21.00 -2.52
CA VAL A 259 -10.53 21.94 -2.46
C VAL A 259 -11.83 21.26 -2.89
N VAL A 260 -11.83 20.57 -4.03
CA VAL A 260 -13.02 19.84 -4.50
C VAL A 260 -13.41 18.73 -3.52
N CYS A 261 -12.43 18.02 -2.95
CA CYS A 261 -12.68 17.00 -1.93
C CYS A 261 -13.35 17.58 -0.67
N ILE A 262 -12.93 18.77 -0.21
CA ILE A 262 -13.56 19.47 0.92
C ILE A 262 -15.04 19.77 0.62
N PHE A 263 -15.32 20.31 -0.57
CA PHE A 263 -16.69 20.60 -0.97
C PHE A 263 -17.55 19.32 -1.00
N ILE A 264 -17.07 18.24 -1.61
CA ILE A 264 -17.83 16.99 -1.69
C ILE A 264 -17.96 16.34 -0.29
N ALA A 265 -16.96 16.46 0.58
CA ALA A 265 -17.00 15.87 1.92
C ALA A 265 -18.07 16.52 2.79
N ILE A 266 -18.09 17.86 2.80
CA ILE A 266 -19.00 18.63 3.65
C ILE A 266 -20.42 18.61 3.08
N PHE A 267 -20.59 18.86 1.78
CA PHE A 267 -21.92 19.02 1.19
C PHE A 267 -22.50 17.71 0.64
N GLY A 268 -21.68 16.84 0.07
CA GLY A 268 -22.10 15.55 -0.47
C GLY A 268 -22.21 14.47 0.60
N TRP A 269 -21.13 14.26 1.36
CA TRP A 269 -21.06 13.22 2.40
C TRP A 269 -21.58 13.69 3.77
N LYS A 270 -21.96 14.96 3.89
CA LYS A 270 -22.45 15.58 5.13
C LYS A 270 -21.47 15.41 6.31
N MET A 271 -20.17 15.37 6.00
CA MET A 271 -19.13 15.32 7.01
C MET A 271 -19.07 16.68 7.75
N PRO A 272 -19.09 16.70 9.09
CA PRO A 272 -18.91 17.93 9.85
C PRO A 272 -17.62 18.66 9.43
N ALA A 273 -17.72 19.97 9.17
CA ALA A 273 -16.58 20.77 8.69
C ALA A 273 -15.37 20.67 9.64
N THR A 274 -15.60 20.67 10.95
CA THR A 274 -14.53 20.50 11.95
C THR A 274 -13.75 19.22 11.69
N GLN A 275 -14.41 18.07 11.56
CA GLN A 275 -13.74 16.80 11.32
C GLN A 275 -13.04 16.75 9.96
N ALA A 276 -13.61 17.41 8.93
CA ALA A 276 -12.98 17.49 7.62
C ALA A 276 -11.64 18.25 7.69
N PHE A 277 -11.60 19.41 8.36
CA PHE A 277 -10.37 20.18 8.54
C PHE A 277 -9.38 19.52 9.51
N GLU A 278 -9.85 18.81 10.54
CA GLU A 278 -8.99 18.03 11.43
C GLU A 278 -8.35 16.84 10.71
N SER A 279 -9.09 16.18 9.80
CA SER A 279 -8.55 15.13 8.93
C SER A 279 -7.43 15.68 8.03
N ILE A 280 -7.63 16.88 7.48
CA ILE A 280 -6.61 17.60 6.70
C ILE A 280 -5.39 17.90 7.57
N GLY A 281 -5.59 18.47 8.75
CA GLY A 281 -4.52 18.80 9.69
C GLY A 281 -3.67 17.59 10.05
N ASN A 282 -4.32 16.46 10.33
CA ASN A 282 -3.65 15.19 10.62
C ASN A 282 -2.77 14.74 9.43
N GLY A 283 -3.32 14.80 8.20
CA GLY A 283 -2.57 14.48 6.98
C GLY A 283 -1.36 15.42 6.75
N VAL A 284 -1.52 16.73 6.97
CA VAL A 284 -0.42 17.72 6.83
C VAL A 284 0.67 17.49 7.87
N VAL A 285 0.31 17.20 9.12
CA VAL A 285 1.29 16.91 10.16
C VAL A 285 2.04 15.63 9.85
N TYR A 286 1.35 14.58 9.40
CA TYR A 286 1.99 13.32 8.97
C TYR A 286 2.95 13.52 7.77
N ALA A 287 2.57 14.37 6.81
CA ALA A 287 3.44 14.74 5.69
C ALA A 287 4.72 15.44 6.13
N ASN A 288 4.63 16.38 7.08
CA ASN A 288 5.81 17.11 7.52
C ASN A 288 6.64 16.30 8.52
N TRP A 289 5.98 15.50 9.34
CA TRP A 289 6.57 14.62 10.34
C TRP A 289 5.91 13.23 10.31
N PRO A 290 6.61 12.17 9.87
CA PRO A 290 8.07 12.07 9.71
C PRO A 290 8.59 12.29 8.27
N ILE A 291 7.72 12.37 7.25
CA ILE A 291 8.13 12.22 5.84
C ILE A 291 9.11 13.32 5.41
N MET A 292 8.70 14.59 5.41
CA MET A 292 9.58 15.68 4.95
C MET A 292 10.78 15.92 5.88
N TRP A 293 10.68 15.52 7.15
CA TRP A 293 11.81 15.57 8.09
C TRP A 293 12.98 14.68 7.65
N ILE A 294 12.70 13.49 7.10
CA ILE A 294 13.73 12.60 6.52
C ILE A 294 14.41 13.28 5.33
N VAL A 295 13.60 13.77 4.39
CA VAL A 295 14.08 14.37 3.13
C VAL A 295 14.90 15.63 3.40
N ALA A 296 14.46 16.48 4.32
CA ALA A 296 15.17 17.71 4.69
C ALA A 296 16.58 17.43 5.20
N ASN A 297 16.73 16.48 6.12
CA ASN A 297 18.03 16.14 6.70
C ASN A 297 18.93 15.41 5.69
N ALA A 298 18.37 14.55 4.85
CA ALA A 298 19.13 13.89 3.77
C ALA A 298 19.65 14.91 2.75
N MET A 299 18.80 15.85 2.32
CA MET A 299 19.20 16.91 1.38
C MET A 299 20.24 17.85 1.98
N TYR A 300 20.15 18.13 3.28
CA TYR A 300 21.14 18.93 3.96
C TYR A 300 22.55 18.29 3.91
N ILE A 301 22.68 17.00 4.23
CA ILE A 301 23.97 16.28 4.11
C ILE A 301 24.47 16.27 2.66
N TYR A 302 23.57 16.02 1.71
CA TYR A 302 23.92 16.06 0.29
C TYR A 302 24.45 17.42 -0.14
N ASN A 303 23.74 18.51 0.17
CA ASN A 303 24.15 19.86 -0.18
C ASN A 303 25.47 20.24 0.50
N ILE A 304 25.74 19.78 1.73
CA ILE A 304 27.06 19.91 2.36
C ILE A 304 28.13 19.17 1.53
N THR A 305 27.86 17.93 1.10
CA THR A 305 28.81 17.11 0.35
C THR A 305 29.16 17.72 -1.02
N VAL A 306 28.16 18.29 -1.69
CA VAL A 306 28.35 18.99 -2.97
C VAL A 306 29.12 20.30 -2.76
N ARG A 307 28.66 21.17 -1.85
CA ARG A 307 29.27 22.49 -1.61
C ARG A 307 30.65 22.44 -0.97
N SER A 308 30.99 21.35 -0.28
CA SER A 308 32.33 21.13 0.28
C SER A 308 33.34 20.55 -0.71
N GLY A 309 32.92 20.18 -1.93
CA GLY A 309 33.77 19.52 -2.92
C GLY A 309 34.08 18.04 -2.63
N ILE A 310 33.63 17.49 -1.50
CA ILE A 310 33.84 16.08 -1.14
C ILE A 310 33.19 15.14 -2.17
N PHE A 311 32.09 15.55 -2.79
CA PHE A 311 31.45 14.78 -3.86
C PHE A 311 32.39 14.54 -5.06
N HIS A 312 33.29 15.49 -5.36
CA HIS A 312 34.28 15.33 -6.43
C HIS A 312 35.29 14.23 -6.10
N LEU A 313 35.74 14.16 -4.85
CA LEU A 313 36.63 13.08 -4.39
C LEU A 313 36.00 11.71 -4.57
N PHE A 314 34.70 11.59 -4.30
CA PHE A 314 33.94 10.36 -4.53
C PHE A 314 33.88 9.99 -6.02
N ARG A 315 33.60 10.96 -6.88
CA ARG A 315 33.63 10.77 -8.34
C ARG A 315 35.01 10.30 -8.81
N LYS A 316 36.09 10.96 -8.38
CA LYS A 316 37.47 10.60 -8.73
C LYS A 316 37.85 9.20 -8.24
N TRP A 317 37.49 8.87 -7.01
CA TRP A 317 37.73 7.54 -6.44
C TRP A 317 37.09 6.44 -7.28
N MET A 318 35.83 6.64 -7.71
CA MET A 318 35.07 5.67 -8.49
C MET A 318 35.74 5.38 -9.84
N ILE A 319 36.20 6.42 -10.53
CA ILE A 319 36.89 6.31 -11.83
C ILE A 319 38.24 5.59 -11.67
N SER A 320 38.99 5.91 -10.61
CA SER A 320 40.31 5.31 -10.38
C SER A 320 40.27 3.85 -9.91
N SER A 321 39.14 3.41 -9.32
CA SER A 321 39.01 2.10 -8.68
C SER A 321 38.29 1.06 -9.54
N THR A 322 37.73 1.47 -10.69
CA THR A 322 36.93 0.60 -11.55
C THR A 322 37.52 0.52 -12.96
N PRO A 323 37.34 -0.60 -13.70
CA PRO A 323 37.79 -0.68 -15.08
C PRO A 323 37.11 0.39 -15.94
N PRO A 324 37.81 0.98 -16.93
CA PRO A 324 37.25 1.99 -17.83
C PRO A 324 36.36 1.34 -18.91
N ASP A 325 35.33 0.60 -18.49
CA ASP A 325 34.34 -0.04 -19.35
C ASP A 325 32.95 0.50 -19.02
N MET A 326 32.28 1.10 -20.02
CA MET A 326 30.96 1.71 -19.88
C MET A 326 29.91 0.71 -19.39
N ARG A 327 30.00 -0.59 -19.75
CA ARG A 327 29.04 -1.60 -19.27
C ARG A 327 29.16 -1.83 -17.77
N ILE A 328 30.37 -1.75 -17.22
CA ILE A 328 30.60 -1.85 -15.77
C ILE A 328 30.14 -0.56 -15.08
N ILE A 329 30.52 0.60 -15.62
CA ILE A 329 30.13 1.91 -15.08
C ILE A 329 28.61 2.06 -15.03
N LEU A 330 27.91 1.56 -16.06
CA LEU A 330 26.45 1.52 -16.12
C LEU A 330 25.85 0.82 -14.89
N ILE A 331 26.40 -0.33 -14.50
CA ILE A 331 25.94 -1.08 -13.31
C ILE A 331 26.34 -0.35 -12.03
N ILE A 332 27.59 0.10 -11.92
CA ILE A 332 28.12 0.72 -10.70
C ILE A 332 27.37 2.02 -10.38
N ILE A 333 27.22 2.91 -11.37
CA ILE A 333 26.61 4.23 -11.21
C ILE A 333 25.09 4.13 -11.31
N GLY A 334 24.58 3.57 -12.40
CA GLY A 334 23.15 3.55 -12.70
C GLY A 334 22.36 2.65 -11.75
N PHE A 335 22.87 1.46 -11.43
CA PHE A 335 22.17 0.49 -10.60
C PHE A 335 22.57 0.57 -9.12
N CYS A 336 23.83 0.26 -8.78
CA CYS A 336 24.23 0.10 -7.38
C CYS A 336 24.25 1.43 -6.61
N PHE A 337 24.95 2.44 -7.14
CA PHE A 337 25.04 3.76 -6.52
C PHE A 337 23.73 4.53 -6.63
N GLY A 338 23.04 4.45 -7.77
CA GLY A 338 21.70 5.02 -7.95
C GLY A 338 20.71 4.51 -6.91
N ALA A 339 20.68 3.20 -6.65
CA ALA A 339 19.84 2.62 -5.62
C ALA A 339 20.21 3.04 -4.20
N LEU A 340 21.52 3.15 -3.90
CA LEU A 340 21.98 3.70 -2.62
C LEU A 340 21.46 5.13 -2.40
N LEU A 341 21.54 5.98 -3.43
CA LEU A 341 21.03 7.35 -3.38
C LEU A 341 19.50 7.39 -3.27
N GLU A 342 18.76 6.52 -3.95
CA GLU A 342 17.29 6.46 -3.83
C GLU A 342 16.87 6.03 -2.42
N GLY A 343 17.59 5.07 -1.82
CA GLY A 343 17.37 4.64 -0.43
C GLY A 343 17.51 5.79 0.58
N VAL A 344 18.45 6.73 0.37
CA VAL A 344 18.69 7.87 1.28
C VAL A 344 17.84 9.09 0.94
N ALA A 345 17.93 9.57 -0.30
CA ALA A 345 17.44 10.88 -0.71
C ALA A 345 16.05 10.82 -1.36
N GLY A 346 15.81 9.81 -2.21
CA GLY A 346 14.57 9.66 -2.99
C GLY A 346 14.26 10.83 -3.94
N PHE A 347 12.98 10.98 -4.32
CA PHE A 347 12.43 12.16 -5.02
C PHE A 347 13.07 12.52 -6.38
N GLY A 348 13.61 11.53 -7.10
CA GLY A 348 14.14 11.72 -8.46
C GLY A 348 15.55 12.30 -8.52
N VAL A 349 16.12 12.70 -7.38
CA VAL A 349 17.51 13.18 -7.24
C VAL A 349 18.55 12.15 -7.74
N PRO A 350 18.42 10.84 -7.44
CA PRO A 350 19.38 9.84 -7.91
C PRO A 350 19.46 9.75 -9.44
N GLY A 351 18.30 9.81 -10.10
CA GLY A 351 18.21 9.75 -11.56
C GLY A 351 19.01 10.88 -12.24
N ALA A 352 18.87 12.09 -11.70
CA ALA A 352 19.52 13.28 -12.23
C ALA A 352 21.05 13.26 -12.00
N ILE A 353 21.48 12.84 -10.81
CA ILE A 353 22.90 12.76 -10.44
C ILE A 353 23.60 11.65 -11.24
N CYS A 354 23.06 10.42 -11.21
CA CYS A 354 23.70 9.29 -11.87
C CYS A 354 23.79 9.47 -13.39
N SER A 355 22.74 10.00 -14.03
CA SER A 355 22.78 10.31 -15.47
C SER A 355 23.83 11.38 -15.80
N SER A 356 23.89 12.49 -15.05
CA SER A 356 24.93 13.52 -15.27
C SER A 356 26.36 12.98 -15.07
N MET A 357 26.56 12.09 -14.09
CA MET A 357 27.85 11.44 -13.87
C MET A 357 28.24 10.51 -15.02
N MET A 358 27.28 9.75 -15.56
CA MET A 358 27.52 8.89 -16.70
C MET A 358 27.82 9.70 -17.97
N VAL A 359 27.12 10.81 -18.20
CA VAL A 359 27.41 11.71 -19.33
C VAL A 359 28.84 12.24 -19.26
N ALA A 360 29.29 12.65 -18.07
CA ALA A 360 30.67 13.09 -17.88
C ALA A 360 31.67 12.00 -18.30
N LEU A 361 31.35 10.72 -18.09
CA LEU A 361 32.19 9.56 -18.42
C LEU A 361 32.13 9.11 -19.89
N GLY A 362 31.43 9.87 -20.74
CA GLY A 362 31.35 9.63 -22.18
C GLY A 362 30.11 8.86 -22.63
N PHE A 363 29.09 8.71 -21.79
CA PHE A 363 27.79 8.18 -22.24
C PHE A 363 27.04 9.22 -23.07
N ASP A 364 26.33 8.74 -24.09
CA ASP A 364 25.30 9.55 -24.74
C ASP A 364 24.27 10.01 -23.68
N PRO A 365 23.93 11.32 -23.62
CA PRO A 365 22.99 11.87 -22.63
C PRO A 365 21.67 11.12 -22.56
N GLU A 366 21.15 10.72 -23.71
CA GLU A 366 19.92 9.97 -23.82
C GLU A 366 20.01 8.60 -23.14
N ASP A 367 21.07 7.85 -23.42
CA ASP A 367 21.29 6.52 -22.85
C ASP A 367 21.54 6.60 -21.34
N ALA A 368 22.39 7.54 -20.91
CA ALA A 368 22.68 7.77 -19.50
C ALA A 368 21.40 7.95 -18.69
N LEU A 369 20.45 8.77 -19.18
CA LEU A 369 19.19 8.99 -18.50
C LEU A 369 18.23 7.80 -18.62
N VAL A 370 18.07 7.20 -19.80
CA VAL A 370 17.16 6.06 -20.01
C VAL A 370 17.50 4.91 -19.07
N TYR A 371 18.76 4.47 -19.02
CA TYR A 371 19.14 3.33 -18.19
C TYR A 371 19.14 3.65 -16.71
N THR A 372 19.50 4.87 -16.31
CA THR A 372 19.37 5.30 -14.91
C THR A 372 17.91 5.28 -14.46
N LEU A 373 16.97 5.73 -15.29
CA LEU A 373 15.54 5.68 -15.00
C LEU A 373 15.01 4.23 -14.94
N ILE A 374 15.48 3.35 -15.83
CA ILE A 374 15.16 1.91 -15.77
C ILE A 374 15.65 1.31 -14.45
N PHE A 375 16.90 1.55 -14.05
CA PHE A 375 17.46 1.04 -12.80
C PHE A 375 16.75 1.58 -11.55
N ASN A 376 16.27 2.82 -11.60
CA ASN A 376 15.49 3.40 -10.53
C ASN A 376 14.09 2.76 -10.39
N THR A 377 13.77 1.66 -11.04
CA THR A 377 12.51 0.93 -10.81
C THR A 377 12.54 0.13 -9.51
N THR A 378 13.68 -0.48 -9.21
CA THR A 378 13.82 -1.41 -8.09
C THR A 378 13.84 -0.76 -6.70
N PRO A 379 14.58 0.34 -6.47
CA PRO A 379 14.85 0.85 -5.13
C PRO A 379 13.82 1.87 -4.62
N VAL A 380 12.72 2.06 -5.34
CA VAL A 380 11.79 3.18 -5.08
C VAL A 380 10.85 2.86 -3.95
N ALA A 381 10.39 1.62 -3.88
CA ALA A 381 9.47 1.13 -2.89
C ALA A 381 9.98 1.36 -1.45
N PHE A 382 11.28 1.13 -1.23
CA PHE A 382 11.94 1.40 0.05
C PHE A 382 12.77 2.69 0.01
N GLY A 383 12.56 3.53 -1.01
CA GLY A 383 13.21 4.81 -1.18
C GLY A 383 12.86 5.80 -0.06
N ALA A 384 13.78 6.74 0.17
CA ALA A 384 13.73 7.68 1.29
C ALA A 384 13.44 6.97 2.63
N LEU A 385 14.17 5.87 2.88
CA LEU A 385 14.06 5.04 4.08
C LEU A 385 12.64 4.51 4.32
N GLY A 386 11.98 3.99 3.28
CA GLY A 386 10.71 3.26 3.41
C GLY A 386 9.45 4.13 3.53
N ILE A 387 9.52 5.42 3.17
CA ILE A 387 8.36 6.34 3.20
C ILE A 387 7.15 5.78 2.42
N PRO A 388 7.29 5.22 1.20
CA PRO A 388 6.13 4.69 0.48
C PRO A 388 5.39 3.58 1.23
N VAL A 389 6.14 2.65 1.85
CA VAL A 389 5.57 1.52 2.61
C VAL A 389 4.91 1.99 3.91
N THR A 390 5.58 2.89 4.66
CA THR A 390 5.04 3.42 5.92
C THR A 390 3.79 4.27 5.69
N THR A 391 3.77 5.05 4.61
CA THR A 391 2.58 5.82 4.20
C THR A 391 1.43 4.90 3.82
N LEU A 392 1.70 3.86 3.03
CA LEU A 392 0.69 2.85 2.67
C LEU A 392 0.10 2.18 3.91
N ALA A 393 0.95 1.78 4.86
CA ALA A 393 0.54 1.16 6.12
C ALA A 393 -0.34 2.09 6.96
N SER A 394 0.06 3.35 7.11
CA SER A 394 -0.70 4.36 7.90
C SER A 394 -2.09 4.60 7.33
N LEU A 395 -2.23 4.66 6.00
CA LEU A 395 -3.51 4.94 5.36
C LEU A 395 -4.44 3.72 5.30
N THR A 396 -3.88 2.52 5.22
CA THR A 396 -4.64 1.26 5.12
C THR A 396 -4.92 0.62 6.48
N GLY A 397 -4.16 0.99 7.51
CA GLY A 397 -4.15 0.33 8.81
C GLY A 397 -3.56 -1.09 8.77
N LEU A 398 -2.81 -1.45 7.71
CA LEU A 398 -2.17 -2.75 7.59
C LEU A 398 -0.80 -2.75 8.30
N PRO A 399 -0.31 -3.92 8.78
CA PRO A 399 0.98 -4.00 9.44
C PRO A 399 2.13 -3.61 8.49
N VAL A 400 2.94 -2.62 8.90
CA VAL A 400 4.08 -2.09 8.11
C VAL A 400 5.03 -3.21 7.69
N LEU A 401 5.40 -4.09 8.61
CA LEU A 401 6.33 -5.20 8.34
C LEU A 401 5.74 -6.20 7.34
N ALA A 402 4.42 -6.45 7.39
CA ALA A 402 3.77 -7.37 6.46
C ALA A 402 3.73 -6.79 5.04
N LEU A 403 3.45 -5.50 4.88
CA LEU A 403 3.54 -4.81 3.60
C LEU A 403 4.98 -4.82 3.06
N SER A 404 5.95 -4.47 3.91
CA SER A 404 7.38 -4.50 3.59
C SER A 404 7.81 -5.91 3.13
N ALA A 405 7.42 -6.95 3.86
CA ALA A 405 7.75 -8.33 3.54
C ALA A 405 7.13 -8.77 2.21
N MET A 406 5.88 -8.40 1.94
CA MET A 406 5.20 -8.74 0.69
C MET A 406 5.87 -8.06 -0.51
N MET A 407 6.22 -6.78 -0.41
CA MET A 407 7.00 -6.09 -1.44
C MET A 407 8.41 -6.70 -1.58
N GLY A 408 9.03 -7.07 -0.46
CA GLY A 408 10.29 -7.83 -0.40
C GLY A 408 10.21 -9.25 -0.95
N ARG A 409 9.02 -9.74 -1.34
CA ARG A 409 8.79 -11.01 -2.04
C ARG A 409 8.50 -10.81 -3.53
N GLN A 410 8.26 -9.56 -3.97
CA GLN A 410 8.00 -9.19 -5.34
C GLN A 410 9.23 -8.55 -6.00
N LEU A 411 9.82 -7.55 -5.34
CA LEU A 411 10.85 -6.68 -5.91
C LEU A 411 12.20 -7.35 -6.12
N PRO A 412 12.69 -8.26 -5.24
CA PRO A 412 13.97 -8.94 -5.48
C PRO A 412 14.05 -9.69 -6.81
N ILE A 413 12.91 -10.11 -7.36
CA ILE A 413 12.83 -10.72 -8.69
C ILE A 413 13.31 -9.70 -9.74
N PHE A 414 12.77 -8.48 -9.72
CA PHE A 414 13.21 -7.41 -10.60
C PHE A 414 14.67 -7.03 -10.34
N SER A 415 15.06 -6.90 -9.08
CA SER A 415 16.43 -6.57 -8.67
C SER A 415 17.48 -7.51 -9.26
N LEU A 416 17.17 -8.80 -9.30
CA LEU A 416 18.06 -9.82 -9.84
C LEU A 416 18.20 -9.69 -11.37
N PHE A 417 17.09 -9.46 -12.08
CA PHE A 417 17.08 -9.45 -13.54
C PHE A 417 17.48 -8.10 -14.16
N LEU A 418 17.32 -6.99 -13.45
CA LEU A 418 17.45 -5.65 -14.01
C LEU A 418 18.87 -5.32 -14.54
N PRO A 419 19.98 -5.70 -13.87
CA PRO A 419 21.33 -5.49 -14.43
C PRO A 419 21.53 -6.20 -15.77
N ALA A 420 21.09 -7.45 -15.88
CA ALA A 420 21.18 -8.21 -17.12
C ALA A 420 20.26 -7.61 -18.20
N TYR A 421 19.05 -7.22 -17.83
CA TYR A 421 18.08 -6.58 -18.72
C TYR A 421 18.65 -5.28 -19.32
N ALA A 422 19.19 -4.38 -18.50
CA ALA A 422 19.77 -3.14 -18.98
C ALA A 422 20.98 -3.38 -19.90
N LEU A 423 21.85 -4.33 -19.57
CA LEU A 423 22.98 -4.70 -20.42
C LEU A 423 22.54 -5.25 -21.78
N LEU A 424 21.46 -6.04 -21.83
CA LEU A 424 20.88 -6.53 -23.09
C LEU A 424 20.47 -5.37 -24.00
N PHE A 425 19.76 -4.38 -23.47
CA PHE A 425 19.26 -3.27 -24.27
C PHE A 425 20.33 -2.22 -24.57
N TYR A 426 21.37 -2.11 -23.74
CA TYR A 426 22.49 -1.17 -23.96
C TYR A 426 23.53 -1.72 -24.95
N ALA A 427 24.03 -2.93 -24.71
CA ALA A 427 25.17 -3.50 -25.46
C ALA A 427 24.80 -4.74 -26.30
N GLY A 428 23.51 -5.09 -26.38
CA GLY A 428 23.02 -6.24 -27.13
C GLY A 428 23.29 -7.60 -26.46
N PRO A 429 22.86 -8.71 -27.08
CA PRO A 429 22.95 -10.03 -26.48
C PRO A 429 24.38 -10.56 -26.36
N ARG A 430 25.28 -10.24 -27.31
CA ARG A 430 26.67 -10.72 -27.30
C ARG A 430 27.54 -9.93 -26.32
N ALA A 431 27.65 -8.61 -26.51
CA ALA A 431 28.54 -7.78 -25.70
C ALA A 431 27.94 -7.41 -24.33
N GLY A 432 26.62 -7.27 -24.24
CA GLY A 432 25.93 -7.01 -22.98
C GLY A 432 25.72 -8.26 -22.14
N LEU A 433 24.90 -9.21 -22.61
CA LEU A 433 24.58 -10.39 -21.80
C LEU A 433 25.72 -11.39 -21.72
N ILE A 434 26.19 -11.94 -22.85
CA ILE A 434 27.12 -13.09 -22.82
C ILE A 434 28.48 -12.72 -22.22
N GLU A 435 28.98 -11.51 -22.49
CA GLU A 435 30.27 -11.08 -21.94
C GLU A 435 30.18 -10.50 -20.52
N CYS A 436 29.04 -9.94 -20.11
CA CYS A 436 28.89 -9.27 -18.80
C CYS A 436 27.88 -9.92 -17.86
N TRP A 437 27.36 -11.12 -18.16
CA TRP A 437 26.48 -11.85 -17.23
C TRP A 437 27.09 -12.08 -15.83
N PRO A 438 28.42 -12.29 -15.63
CA PRO A 438 28.95 -12.52 -14.30
C PRO A 438 28.80 -11.28 -13.41
N VAL A 439 29.13 -10.10 -13.93
CA VAL A 439 28.97 -8.84 -13.16
C VAL A 439 27.49 -8.49 -12.97
N ALA A 440 26.64 -8.77 -13.97
CA ALA A 440 25.19 -8.59 -13.85
C ALA A 440 24.59 -9.47 -12.73
N LEU A 441 25.03 -10.74 -12.67
CA LEU A 441 24.61 -11.68 -11.65
C LEU A 441 25.11 -11.25 -10.26
N VAL A 442 26.38 -10.86 -10.13
CA VAL A 442 26.92 -10.37 -8.85
C VAL A 442 26.14 -9.14 -8.38
N ALA A 443 25.90 -8.17 -9.25
CA ALA A 443 25.15 -6.96 -8.92
C ALA A 443 23.71 -7.28 -8.50
N GLY A 444 22.98 -8.01 -9.35
CA GLY A 444 21.57 -8.32 -9.15
C GLY A 444 21.32 -9.25 -7.97
N PHE A 445 22.13 -10.31 -7.81
CA PHE A 445 21.98 -11.29 -6.74
C PHE A 445 22.28 -10.69 -5.37
N SER A 446 23.42 -9.98 -5.23
CA SER A 446 23.76 -9.33 -3.96
C SER A 446 22.71 -8.30 -3.54
N PHE A 447 22.18 -7.54 -4.51
CA PHE A 447 21.09 -6.59 -4.25
C PHE A 447 19.80 -7.30 -3.86
N ALA A 448 19.31 -8.24 -4.68
CA ALA A 448 18.06 -8.98 -4.46
C ALA A 448 18.05 -9.71 -3.13
N LEU A 449 19.17 -10.35 -2.77
CA LEU A 449 19.32 -11.07 -1.52
C LEU A 449 19.18 -10.14 -0.31
N MET A 450 19.93 -9.04 -0.29
CA MET A 450 19.89 -8.08 0.82
C MET A 450 18.54 -7.37 0.90
N GLN A 451 17.97 -6.96 -0.23
CA GLN A 451 16.66 -6.34 -0.29
C GLN A 451 15.59 -7.29 0.26
N GLY A 452 15.60 -8.57 -0.16
CA GLY A 452 14.69 -9.59 0.33
C GLY A 452 14.81 -9.86 1.83
N ILE A 453 16.04 -10.00 2.35
CA ILE A 453 16.30 -10.25 3.77
C ILE A 453 15.77 -9.11 4.63
N PHE A 454 16.20 -7.87 4.36
CA PHE A 454 15.86 -6.73 5.20
C PHE A 454 14.37 -6.36 5.11
N ALA A 455 13.78 -6.46 3.92
CA ALA A 455 12.36 -6.16 3.74
C ALA A 455 11.45 -7.15 4.48
N ASN A 456 11.86 -8.42 4.60
CA ASN A 456 11.10 -9.45 5.30
C ASN A 456 11.34 -9.48 6.82
N LEU A 457 12.55 -9.16 7.28
CA LEU A 457 12.95 -9.37 8.68
C LEU A 457 13.04 -8.11 9.53
N VAL A 458 13.35 -6.96 8.92
CA VAL A 458 13.64 -5.72 9.65
C VAL A 458 12.54 -4.70 9.46
N GLY A 459 12.23 -4.37 8.21
CA GLY A 459 11.28 -3.30 7.89
C GLY A 459 11.67 -2.57 6.61
N PRO A 460 10.93 -1.51 6.26
CA PRO A 460 11.09 -0.81 4.99
C PRO A 460 12.22 0.23 4.97
N GLU A 461 12.90 0.50 6.09
CA GLU A 461 13.85 1.62 6.19
C GLU A 461 15.23 1.31 5.59
N LEU A 462 15.66 0.06 5.68
CA LEU A 462 17.00 -0.41 5.31
C LEU A 462 17.14 -1.17 3.97
N PRO A 463 16.10 -1.78 3.36
CA PRO A 463 16.28 -2.70 2.23
C PRO A 463 17.13 -2.14 1.09
N ASP A 464 16.76 -0.98 0.54
CA ASP A 464 17.45 -0.42 -0.63
C ASP A 464 18.78 0.26 -0.28
N LEU A 465 18.87 0.82 0.93
CA LEU A 465 20.10 1.40 1.46
C LEU A 465 21.21 0.35 1.56
N ILE A 466 20.91 -0.79 2.21
CA ILE A 466 21.87 -1.87 2.43
C ILE A 466 22.11 -2.66 1.14
N ALA A 467 21.04 -2.95 0.38
CA ALA A 467 21.17 -3.66 -0.89
C ALA A 467 22.04 -2.88 -1.90
N GLY A 468 21.85 -1.56 -2.01
CA GLY A 468 22.67 -0.70 -2.85
C GLY A 468 24.14 -0.71 -2.43
N LEU A 469 24.42 -0.54 -1.13
CA LEU A 469 25.79 -0.54 -0.61
C LEU A 469 26.50 -1.90 -0.80
N VAL A 470 25.84 -3.00 -0.42
CA VAL A 470 26.41 -4.35 -0.54
C VAL A 470 26.62 -4.71 -2.01
N SER A 471 25.68 -4.37 -2.89
CA SER A 471 25.82 -4.59 -4.33
C SER A 471 26.98 -3.78 -4.92
N LEU A 472 27.11 -2.50 -4.54
CA LEU A 472 28.20 -1.64 -4.97
C LEU A 472 29.57 -2.20 -4.56
N ILE A 473 29.74 -2.57 -3.29
CA ILE A 473 30.98 -3.18 -2.78
C ILE A 473 31.27 -4.51 -3.47
N SER A 474 30.25 -5.37 -3.65
CA SER A 474 30.40 -6.68 -4.28
C SER A 474 30.87 -6.56 -5.73
N VAL A 475 30.26 -5.64 -6.50
CA VAL A 475 30.65 -5.39 -7.88
C VAL A 475 32.06 -4.84 -7.96
N ILE A 476 32.40 -3.84 -7.14
CA ILE A 476 33.74 -3.24 -7.13
C ILE A 476 34.82 -4.27 -6.78
N ALA A 477 34.56 -5.12 -5.78
CA ALA A 477 35.47 -6.20 -5.41
C ALA A 477 35.60 -7.24 -6.53
N PHE A 478 34.47 -7.66 -7.13
CA PHE A 478 34.45 -8.63 -8.21
C PHE A 478 35.25 -8.16 -9.44
N VAL A 479 35.11 -6.88 -9.83
CA VAL A 479 35.82 -6.34 -11.01
C VAL A 479 37.33 -6.14 -10.79
N GLN A 480 37.83 -6.32 -9.56
CA GLN A 480 39.28 -6.41 -9.32
C GLN A 480 39.85 -7.75 -9.82
N PHE A 481 39.06 -8.81 -9.74
CA PHE A 481 39.47 -10.18 -10.12
C PHE A 481 38.99 -10.56 -11.52
N TRP A 482 37.87 -9.99 -11.97
CA TRP A 482 37.26 -10.29 -13.26
C TRP A 482 37.12 -9.03 -14.10
N LYS A 483 37.39 -9.12 -15.40
CA LYS A 483 37.21 -8.01 -16.34
C LYS A 483 36.46 -8.50 -17.58
N PRO A 484 35.54 -7.70 -18.14
CA PRO A 484 34.87 -8.07 -19.38
C PRO A 484 35.86 -8.09 -20.54
N ARG A 485 35.48 -8.77 -21.62
CA ARG A 485 36.27 -8.76 -22.85
C ARG A 485 36.38 -7.33 -23.37
N TYR A 486 37.61 -6.85 -23.58
CA TYR A 486 37.86 -5.50 -24.06
C TYR A 486 37.23 -5.27 -25.43
N ARG A 487 36.50 -4.16 -25.55
CA ARG A 487 35.87 -3.68 -26.77
C ARG A 487 36.03 -2.17 -26.81
N LYS A 488 36.61 -1.65 -27.88
CA LYS A 488 36.88 -0.22 -28.06
C LYS A 488 35.60 0.64 -28.02
N GLU A 489 34.47 0.07 -28.44
CA GLU A 489 33.16 0.74 -28.47
C GLU A 489 32.59 1.05 -27.08
N TYR A 490 33.05 0.37 -26.02
CA TYR A 490 32.60 0.57 -24.63
C TYR A 490 33.71 1.11 -23.73
N GLU A 491 34.78 1.67 -24.29
CA GLU A 491 35.86 2.28 -23.51
C GLU A 491 35.42 3.62 -22.94
N ALA A 492 35.47 3.77 -21.61
CA ALA A 492 35.07 5.01 -20.95
C ALA A 492 36.12 6.11 -21.20
N ASN A 493 35.69 7.25 -21.76
CA ASN A 493 36.59 8.31 -22.19
C ASN A 493 36.78 9.37 -21.09
N ILE A 494 37.78 9.15 -20.22
CA ILE A 494 38.07 10.01 -19.06
C ILE A 494 38.49 11.43 -19.48
N ASN A 495 39.05 11.60 -20.68
CA ASN A 495 39.57 12.89 -21.17
C ASN A 495 38.47 13.93 -21.46
N TYR A 496 37.21 13.52 -21.64
CA TYR A 496 36.10 14.47 -21.82
C TYR A 496 35.75 15.18 -20.50
N MET A 497 35.92 14.50 -19.36
CA MET A 497 35.72 15.07 -18.02
C MET A 497 36.72 16.15 -17.68
N LEU A 498 38.00 15.93 -18.02
CA LEU A 498 39.07 16.89 -17.72
C LEU A 498 38.86 18.19 -18.52
N LYS A 499 38.41 18.09 -19.78
CA LYS A 499 38.09 19.27 -20.61
C LYS A 499 36.87 20.05 -20.13
N GLN A 500 35.82 19.39 -19.63
CA GLN A 500 34.68 20.08 -19.03
C GLN A 500 35.04 20.72 -17.68
N GLN A 501 35.94 20.11 -16.91
CA GLN A 501 36.44 20.68 -15.66
C GLN A 501 37.32 21.90 -15.89
N GLU A 502 38.15 21.90 -16.93
CA GLU A 502 38.88 23.10 -17.36
C GLU A 502 37.91 24.23 -17.74
N GLN A 503 36.80 23.93 -18.42
CA GLN A 503 35.78 24.94 -18.77
C GLN A 503 34.93 25.43 -17.57
N GLU A 504 34.54 24.57 -16.63
CA GLU A 504 33.82 24.97 -15.42
C GLU A 504 34.72 25.72 -14.42
N GLU A 505 36.01 25.36 -14.32
CA GLU A 505 36.99 26.13 -13.56
C GLU A 505 37.32 27.45 -14.25
N GLU A 506 37.46 27.50 -15.59
CA GLU A 506 37.60 28.75 -16.36
C GLU A 506 36.38 29.66 -16.21
N ASP A 507 35.15 29.15 -16.21
CA ASP A 507 33.93 29.97 -16.03
C ASP A 507 33.79 30.52 -14.59
N ILE A 508 34.37 29.85 -13.59
CA ILE A 508 34.43 30.33 -12.20
C ILE A 508 35.62 31.28 -11.98
N PHE A 509 36.76 31.05 -12.64
CA PHE A 509 37.94 31.91 -12.58
C PHE A 509 37.83 33.16 -13.48
N ALA A 510 36.98 33.12 -14.52
CA ALA A 510 36.70 34.25 -15.40
C ALA A 510 35.98 35.41 -14.69
N GLN A 511 35.53 35.22 -13.44
CA GLN A 511 35.00 36.29 -12.61
C GLN A 511 35.99 36.96 -11.65
N GLU A 512 37.24 36.48 -11.51
CA GLU A 512 38.12 37.07 -10.49
C GLU A 512 39.56 37.47 -10.83
N ILE A 513 40.13 37.27 -12.04
CA ILE A 513 41.45 37.85 -12.35
C ILE A 513 41.56 38.37 -13.79
N LYS A 514 41.52 39.71 -13.93
CA LYS A 514 42.22 40.45 -14.98
C LYS A 514 43.60 40.81 -14.44
N GLU A 515 44.62 40.65 -15.30
CA GLU A 515 46.06 40.90 -15.08
C GLU A 515 46.73 39.78 -14.26
N GLU A 516 47.67 38.98 -14.77
CA GLU A 516 48.82 39.26 -15.62
C GLU A 516 49.29 38.00 -16.40
N LYS A 517 50.15 38.25 -17.38
CA LYS A 517 50.52 37.40 -18.52
C LYS A 517 51.53 36.25 -18.25
N GLU A 518 51.39 35.23 -19.12
CA GLU A 518 52.40 34.45 -19.86
C GLU A 518 53.66 33.95 -19.14
N SER A 519 53.81 32.61 -19.06
CA SER A 519 54.91 31.89 -19.75
C SER A 519 54.75 30.36 -19.67
N ASP A 520 54.80 29.72 -20.84
CA ASP A 520 55.39 28.41 -21.16
C ASP A 520 55.09 27.17 -20.31
N SER A 521 54.39 26.19 -20.91
CA SER A 521 55.03 25.07 -21.62
C SER A 521 54.02 23.93 -21.85
N GLU A 522 53.84 23.57 -23.12
CA GLU A 522 53.11 22.36 -23.52
C GLU A 522 53.83 21.12 -22.97
N SER A 523 53.20 20.44 -22.02
CA SER A 523 53.53 19.06 -21.70
C SER A 523 52.31 18.18 -21.97
N GLN A 524 52.47 17.28 -22.95
CA GLN A 524 51.52 16.21 -23.22
C GLN A 524 51.44 15.28 -21.99
N VAL A 525 50.48 15.51 -21.10
CA VAL A 525 50.22 14.61 -19.97
C VAL A 525 49.27 13.50 -20.45
N SER A 526 49.85 12.32 -20.68
CA SER A 526 49.12 11.05 -20.72
C SER A 526 48.51 10.79 -19.33
N SER A 527 47.28 11.26 -19.08
CA SER A 527 46.65 11.19 -17.76
C SER A 527 45.99 9.83 -17.48
N ARG A 528 46.75 8.88 -16.91
CA ARG A 528 46.14 7.90 -16.00
C ARG A 528 45.75 8.65 -14.72
N VAL A 529 44.48 8.63 -14.34
CA VAL A 529 44.03 9.20 -13.07
C VAL A 529 44.69 8.42 -11.92
N ASP A 530 45.57 9.08 -11.17
CA ASP A 530 46.23 8.46 -10.02
C ASP A 530 45.22 7.99 -8.98
N LYS A 531 45.49 6.81 -8.38
CA LYS A 531 44.67 6.24 -7.33
C LYS A 531 44.62 7.18 -6.12
N LEU A 532 43.42 7.42 -5.63
CA LEU A 532 43.18 8.30 -4.49
C LEU A 532 43.78 7.68 -3.21
N SER A 533 44.50 8.48 -2.40
CA SER A 533 45.02 8.01 -1.11
C SER A 533 43.89 7.53 -0.18
N ALA A 534 44.19 6.56 0.68
CA ALA A 534 43.22 5.94 1.58
C ALA A 534 42.46 6.96 2.45
N LYS A 535 43.12 8.05 2.86
CA LYS A 535 42.51 9.14 3.64
C LYS A 535 41.40 9.85 2.84
N TYR A 536 41.67 10.19 1.59
CA TYR A 536 40.70 10.88 0.72
C TYR A 536 39.59 9.93 0.26
N THR A 537 39.88 8.64 0.13
CA THR A 537 38.88 7.59 -0.12
C THR A 537 37.87 7.51 1.03
N LEU A 538 38.33 7.48 2.28
CA LEU A 538 37.46 7.49 3.45
C LEU A 538 36.64 8.78 3.55
N LEU A 539 37.28 9.93 3.26
CA LEU A 539 36.60 11.22 3.23
C LEU A 539 35.48 11.25 2.18
N ALA A 540 35.75 10.76 0.97
CA ALA A 540 34.78 10.67 -0.12
C ALA A 540 33.54 9.85 0.27
N TRP A 541 33.72 8.73 0.96
CA TRP A 541 32.63 7.84 1.36
C TRP A 541 31.93 8.23 2.67
N SER A 542 32.51 9.15 3.44
CA SER A 542 32.03 9.54 4.77
C SER A 542 30.54 9.94 4.86
N PRO A 543 29.92 10.71 3.94
CA PRO A 543 28.52 11.12 4.11
C PRO A 543 27.56 9.93 4.07
N TRP A 544 27.73 9.01 3.10
CA TRP A 544 26.87 7.84 2.97
C TRP A 544 27.13 6.81 4.04
N LEU A 545 28.40 6.54 4.39
CA LEU A 545 28.74 5.61 5.45
C LEU A 545 28.19 6.07 6.81
N LEU A 546 28.26 7.37 7.12
CA LEU A 546 27.72 7.90 8.36
C LEU A 546 26.19 7.77 8.42
N ILE A 547 25.47 8.06 7.33
CA ILE A 547 24.02 7.85 7.27
C ILE A 547 23.70 6.37 7.49
N VAL A 548 24.37 5.47 6.77
CA VAL A 548 24.15 4.01 6.87
C VAL A 548 24.38 3.52 8.30
N VAL A 549 25.54 3.82 8.89
CA VAL A 549 25.89 3.35 10.23
C VAL A 549 24.93 3.90 11.28
N VAL A 550 24.63 5.19 11.25
CA VAL A 550 23.73 5.81 12.23
C VAL A 550 22.32 5.27 12.10
N VAL A 551 21.77 5.14 10.87
CA VAL A 551 20.41 4.61 10.66
C VAL A 551 20.32 3.13 11.06
N ILE A 552 21.33 2.30 10.75
CA ILE A 552 21.38 0.90 11.23
C ILE A 552 21.30 0.87 12.77
N ILE A 553 22.16 1.63 13.44
CA ILE A 553 22.17 1.70 14.92
C ILE A 553 20.80 2.15 15.42
N TRP A 554 20.20 3.16 14.79
CA TRP A 554 18.91 3.72 15.16
C TRP A 554 17.77 2.69 15.07
N THR A 555 17.72 1.94 13.97
CA THR A 555 16.71 0.93 13.69
C THR A 555 16.84 -0.25 14.64
N PHE A 556 18.04 -0.83 14.78
CA PHE A 556 18.23 -2.01 15.64
C PHE A 556 18.12 -1.68 17.14
N ALA A 557 18.55 -0.50 17.57
CA ALA A 557 18.38 -0.05 18.94
C ALA A 557 16.98 0.53 19.23
N LYS A 558 16.07 0.48 18.25
CA LYS A 558 14.69 1.00 18.31
C LYS A 558 14.63 2.41 18.91
N VAL A 559 15.55 3.27 18.48
CA VAL A 559 15.67 4.63 19.03
C VAL A 559 14.47 5.49 18.61
N SER A 560 13.87 5.21 17.45
CA SER A 560 12.66 5.90 16.97
C SER A 560 11.45 5.76 17.89
N THR A 561 11.33 4.65 18.61
CA THR A 561 10.23 4.44 19.56
C THR A 561 10.52 5.05 20.94
N LYS A 562 11.76 5.47 21.22
CA LYS A 562 12.11 6.10 22.51
C LYS A 562 11.57 7.52 22.54
N GLY A 563 10.70 7.80 23.52
CA GLY A 563 10.00 9.08 23.63
C GLY A 563 8.86 9.23 22.61
N GLN A 564 8.37 8.13 22.03
CA GLN A 564 7.16 8.15 21.22
C GLN A 564 5.97 8.57 22.08
N ILE A 565 5.20 9.54 21.58
CA ILE A 565 3.97 10.02 22.19
C ILE A 565 2.85 9.79 21.19
N ASP A 566 1.91 8.91 21.54
CA ASP A 566 0.72 8.68 20.73
C ASP A 566 -0.34 9.73 21.04
N VAL A 567 -0.43 10.72 20.16
CA VAL A 567 -1.38 11.83 20.26
C VAL A 567 -2.70 11.40 19.65
N LYS A 568 -3.73 11.27 20.48
CA LYS A 568 -5.12 11.14 20.00
C LYS A 568 -5.50 12.45 19.34
N TRP A 569 -5.77 12.42 18.04
CA TRP A 569 -6.01 13.64 17.28
C TRP A 569 -7.30 14.33 17.79
N PRO A 570 -7.22 15.62 18.17
CA PRO A 570 -8.37 16.33 18.74
C PRO A 570 -9.53 16.38 17.72
N HIS A 571 -10.75 16.20 18.20
CA HIS A 571 -11.98 16.26 17.40
C HIS A 571 -12.04 15.31 16.17
N LEU A 572 -11.17 14.29 16.12
CA LEU A 572 -11.14 13.29 15.05
C LEU A 572 -11.00 11.86 15.57
N HIS A 573 -10.21 11.65 16.64
CA HIS A 573 -10.00 10.32 17.19
C HIS A 573 -11.31 9.71 17.68
N GLN A 574 -11.70 8.57 17.10
CA GLN A 574 -12.91 7.82 17.45
C GLN A 574 -14.22 8.60 17.20
N GLU A 575 -14.16 9.71 16.45
CA GLU A 575 -15.27 10.58 16.08
C GLU A 575 -15.86 10.28 14.69
N VAL A 576 -15.34 9.24 14.03
CA VAL A 576 -15.85 8.70 12.76
C VAL A 576 -16.18 7.22 12.92
N TRP A 577 -17.35 6.80 12.44
CA TRP A 577 -17.80 5.41 12.42
C TRP A 577 -17.59 4.79 11.03
N LEU A 578 -16.82 3.71 10.96
CA LEU A 578 -16.57 2.93 9.76
C LEU A 578 -17.73 1.96 9.52
N THR A 579 -18.66 2.32 8.65
CA THR A 579 -19.88 1.52 8.39
C THR A 579 -19.57 0.13 7.83
N LEU A 580 -18.57 -0.02 6.97
CA LEU A 580 -18.15 -1.33 6.45
C LEU A 580 -17.61 -2.27 7.55
N TYR A 581 -16.87 -1.70 8.50
CA TYR A 581 -16.12 -2.48 9.49
C TYR A 581 -16.83 -2.58 10.85
N GLY A 582 -17.91 -1.84 11.05
CA GLY A 582 -18.66 -1.85 12.30
C GLY A 582 -17.85 -1.39 13.52
N LYS A 583 -16.88 -0.48 13.31
CA LYS A 583 -16.00 0.04 14.37
C LYS A 583 -15.76 1.54 14.22
N LYS A 584 -15.38 2.20 15.31
CA LYS A 584 -14.90 3.59 15.30
C LYS A 584 -13.51 3.68 14.65
N TYR A 585 -13.24 4.78 13.95
CA TYR A 585 -11.98 5.04 13.27
C TYR A 585 -10.97 5.66 14.23
N ASP A 586 -9.84 4.97 14.43
CA ASP A 586 -8.68 5.48 15.15
C ASP A 586 -7.96 6.59 14.36
N ALA A 587 -7.92 7.79 14.94
CA ALA A 587 -7.03 8.87 14.51
C ALA A 587 -5.94 9.10 15.57
N ILE A 588 -4.89 8.28 15.55
CA ILE A 588 -3.76 8.38 16.47
C ILE A 588 -2.54 8.80 15.65
N TRP A 589 -1.95 9.95 15.99
CA TRP A 589 -0.68 10.38 15.42
C TRP A 589 0.45 10.04 16.39
N SER A 590 1.33 9.15 15.98
CA SER A 590 2.51 8.78 16.76
C SER A 590 3.63 9.81 16.55
N PHE A 591 3.74 10.76 17.47
CA PHE A 591 4.85 11.70 17.47
C PHE A 591 6.12 11.00 17.94
N GLN A 592 7.06 10.80 17.03
CA GLN A 592 8.35 10.18 17.30
C GLN A 592 9.45 11.25 17.15
N PRO A 593 9.88 11.94 18.22
CA PRO A 593 10.90 13.00 18.14
C PRO A 593 12.26 12.46 17.66
N LEU A 594 12.55 11.20 17.98
CA LEU A 594 13.73 10.48 17.52
C LEU A 594 13.45 9.64 16.27
N ALA A 595 12.47 10.02 15.44
CA ALA A 595 12.21 9.36 14.17
C ALA A 595 13.45 9.27 13.28
N THR A 596 13.38 8.47 12.21
CA THR A 596 14.50 8.21 11.30
C THR A 596 15.13 9.49 10.72
N GLY A 597 14.35 10.55 10.49
CA GLY A 597 14.91 11.84 10.05
C GLY A 597 15.86 12.48 11.06
N THR A 598 15.61 12.27 12.37
CA THR A 598 16.50 12.71 13.45
C THR A 598 17.79 11.89 13.45
N ALA A 599 17.75 10.61 13.07
CA ALA A 599 18.96 9.81 12.88
C ALA A 599 19.86 10.41 11.79
N ILE A 600 19.29 10.87 10.67
CA ILE A 600 20.03 11.54 9.60
C ILE A 600 20.58 12.89 10.09
N MET A 601 19.78 13.66 10.83
CA MET A 601 20.26 14.90 11.45
C MET A 601 21.49 14.63 12.35
N VAL A 602 21.45 13.57 13.15
CA VAL A 602 22.58 13.15 14.00
C VAL A 602 23.78 12.72 13.15
N ALA A 603 23.58 12.04 12.02
CA ALA A 603 24.65 11.70 11.08
C ALA A 603 25.30 12.95 10.44
N SER A 604 24.57 14.04 10.31
CA SER A 604 25.09 15.31 9.76
C SER A 604 26.12 15.97 10.69
N ILE A 605 26.06 15.73 12.00
CA ILE A 605 26.96 16.33 13.00
C ILE A 605 28.41 15.83 12.81
N PRO A 606 28.72 14.52 12.90
CA PRO A 606 30.08 14.03 12.67
C PRO A 606 30.56 14.31 11.25
N PHE A 607 29.66 14.29 10.25
CA PHE A 607 30.02 14.67 8.88
C PHE A 607 30.46 16.13 8.78
N SER A 608 29.73 17.05 9.43
CA SER A 608 30.09 18.48 9.47
C SER A 608 31.43 18.71 10.16
N VAL A 609 31.74 17.94 11.22
CA VAL A 609 33.06 17.98 11.87
C VAL A 609 34.16 17.54 10.89
N ILE A 610 33.94 16.45 10.15
CA ILE A 610 34.90 15.98 9.13
C ILE A 610 35.12 17.04 8.04
N VAL A 611 34.06 17.70 7.57
CA VAL A 611 34.13 18.78 6.56
C VAL A 611 34.93 19.98 7.08
N LEU A 612 34.75 20.36 8.34
CA LEU A 612 35.54 21.43 8.97
C LEU A 612 37.02 21.04 9.14
N LEU A 613 37.29 19.81 9.55
CA LEU A 613 38.65 19.27 9.66
C LEU A 613 39.35 19.14 8.29
N TYR A 614 38.58 19.02 7.22
CA TYR A 614 39.09 19.07 5.84
C TYR A 614 39.50 20.48 5.40
N GLY A 615 39.18 21.52 6.18
CA GLY A 615 39.58 22.91 5.92
C GLY A 615 38.54 23.73 5.16
N VAL A 616 37.31 23.23 5.02
CA VAL A 616 36.23 23.94 4.32
C VAL A 616 35.65 25.05 5.20
N HIS A 617 35.43 26.23 4.62
CA HIS A 617 34.91 27.37 5.37
C HIS A 617 33.49 27.08 5.92
N PRO A 618 33.19 27.42 7.20
CA PRO A 618 31.86 27.24 7.82
C PRO A 618 30.65 27.85 7.08
N ARG A 619 30.87 28.75 6.10
CA ARG A 619 29.79 29.35 5.30
C ARG A 619 29.07 28.30 4.45
N VAL A 620 29.74 27.20 4.13
CA VAL A 620 29.16 26.08 3.39
C VAL A 620 27.91 25.53 4.07
N PHE A 621 27.86 25.46 5.40
CA PHE A 621 26.68 24.96 6.11
C PHE A 621 25.45 25.86 5.93
N LYS A 622 25.64 27.19 6.00
CA LYS A 622 24.56 28.16 5.81
C LYS A 622 24.05 28.17 4.36
N ILE A 623 24.97 28.07 3.40
CA ILE A 623 24.63 27.97 1.97
C ILE A 623 23.88 26.66 1.70
N ALA A 624 24.38 25.54 2.21
CA ALA A 624 23.74 24.24 2.08
C ALA A 624 22.33 24.22 2.70
N LEU A 625 22.14 24.84 3.86
CA LEU A 625 20.81 24.96 4.47
C LEU A 625 19.86 25.80 3.61
N ARG A 626 20.34 26.93 3.07
CA ARG A 626 19.57 27.77 2.14
C ARG A 626 19.17 26.98 0.89
N ASP A 627 20.12 26.27 0.29
CA ASP A 627 19.89 25.44 -0.88
C ASP A 627 18.84 24.36 -0.58
N THR A 628 18.95 23.68 0.57
CA THR A 628 17.97 22.68 1.02
C THR A 628 16.56 23.27 1.14
N VAL A 629 16.41 24.44 1.78
CA VAL A 629 15.09 25.08 1.93
C VAL A 629 14.50 25.48 0.57
N VAL A 630 15.31 26.06 -0.31
CA VAL A 630 14.89 26.48 -1.66
C VAL A 630 14.56 25.28 -2.55
N GLN A 631 15.25 24.16 -2.38
CA GLN A 631 14.93 22.92 -3.11
C GLN A 631 13.65 22.26 -2.59
N LEU A 632 13.39 22.32 -1.28
CA LEU A 632 12.32 21.55 -0.65
C LEU A 632 10.99 22.28 -0.45
N TYR A 633 10.90 23.61 -0.52
CA TYR A 633 9.63 24.30 -0.21
C TYR A 633 8.46 23.84 -1.11
N LYS A 634 8.69 23.63 -2.42
CA LYS A 634 7.67 23.10 -3.35
C LYS A 634 7.31 21.64 -3.05
N PRO A 635 8.29 20.71 -2.91
CA PRO A 635 8.02 19.35 -2.44
C PRO A 635 7.22 19.29 -1.13
N ILE A 636 7.58 20.08 -0.12
CA ILE A 636 6.90 20.11 1.18
C ILE A 636 5.41 20.45 1.02
N ILE A 637 5.12 21.51 0.26
CA ILE A 637 3.73 21.93 -0.01
C ILE A 637 2.97 20.84 -0.77
N THR A 638 3.61 20.24 -1.77
CA THR A 638 3.01 19.20 -2.60
C THR A 638 2.62 17.97 -1.76
N VAL A 639 3.56 17.43 -0.99
CA VAL A 639 3.32 16.26 -0.13
C VAL A 639 2.28 16.57 0.94
N SER A 640 2.30 17.78 1.51
CA SER A 640 1.28 18.22 2.48
C SER A 640 -0.13 18.20 1.88
N PHE A 641 -0.34 18.72 0.67
CA PHE A 641 -1.66 18.69 0.03
C PHE A 641 -2.10 17.29 -0.38
N ILE A 642 -1.18 16.44 -0.84
CA ILE A 642 -1.51 15.06 -1.20
C ILE A 642 -1.93 14.26 0.04
N MET A 643 -1.22 14.41 1.16
CA MET A 643 -1.58 13.73 2.41
C MET A 643 -2.86 14.30 3.03
N ALA A 644 -3.05 15.63 2.99
CA ALA A 644 -4.30 16.27 3.37
C ALA A 644 -5.50 15.70 2.60
N PHE A 645 -5.35 15.61 1.27
CA PHE A 645 -6.34 15.03 0.39
C PHE A 645 -6.61 13.57 0.75
N ALA A 646 -5.56 12.74 0.86
CA ALA A 646 -5.70 11.32 1.14
C ALA A 646 -6.39 11.05 2.49
N TYR A 647 -6.04 11.80 3.53
CA TYR A 647 -6.66 11.66 4.85
C TYR A 647 -8.14 12.07 4.79
N LEU A 648 -8.48 13.23 4.24
CA LEU A 648 -9.87 13.66 4.09
C LEU A 648 -10.68 12.66 3.25
N TYR A 649 -10.12 12.17 2.15
CA TYR A 649 -10.74 11.22 1.24
C TYR A 649 -11.05 9.87 1.93
N ASN A 650 -10.18 9.46 2.86
CA ASN A 650 -10.37 8.25 3.66
C ASN A 650 -11.33 8.43 4.84
N TYR A 651 -11.19 9.49 5.63
CA TYR A 651 -12.07 9.74 6.79
C TYR A 651 -13.51 10.04 6.37
N SER A 652 -13.72 10.73 5.24
CA SER A 652 -15.06 10.95 4.68
C SER A 652 -15.72 9.66 4.17
N GLY A 653 -14.94 8.62 3.88
CA GLY A 653 -15.44 7.37 3.30
C GLY A 653 -15.63 7.42 1.78
N MET A 654 -15.17 8.46 1.08
CA MET A 654 -15.24 8.50 -0.39
C MET A 654 -14.41 7.40 -1.06
N SER A 655 -13.24 7.07 -0.49
CA SER A 655 -12.39 5.97 -0.98
C SER A 655 -13.10 4.62 -1.01
N THR A 656 -14.01 4.39 -0.05
CA THR A 656 -14.86 3.21 0.01
C THR A 656 -15.81 3.12 -1.19
N HIS A 657 -16.41 4.23 -1.64
CA HIS A 657 -17.37 4.22 -2.75
C HIS A 657 -16.71 4.02 -4.11
N ALA A 658 -15.54 4.64 -4.29
CA ALA A 658 -14.65 4.39 -5.42
C ALA A 658 -14.31 2.88 -5.57
N SER A 659 -14.30 2.16 -4.45
CA SER A 659 -14.03 0.71 -4.40
C SER A 659 -15.29 -0.15 -4.60
N ILE A 660 -16.44 0.24 -4.02
CA ILE A 660 -17.66 -0.59 -4.00
C ILE A 660 -18.25 -0.80 -5.40
N VAL A 661 -18.22 0.19 -6.29
CA VAL A 661 -18.72 0.02 -7.68
C VAL A 661 -17.71 -0.70 -8.56
N TYR A 662 -16.41 -0.62 -8.24
CA TYR A 662 -15.40 -1.51 -8.83
C TYR A 662 -15.74 -2.99 -8.56
N THR A 663 -16.29 -3.26 -7.38
CA THR A 663 -16.74 -4.59 -6.92
C THR A 663 -18.13 -4.99 -7.41
N ILE A 664 -18.97 -4.09 -7.94
CA ILE A 664 -20.16 -4.52 -8.72
C ILE A 664 -19.73 -5.26 -9.99
N GLY A 665 -18.45 -5.14 -10.38
CA GLY A 665 -17.75 -6.10 -11.25
C GLY A 665 -17.77 -7.56 -10.75
N TYR A 666 -18.31 -7.88 -9.57
CA TYR A 666 -18.65 -9.23 -9.15
C TYR A 666 -19.68 -9.91 -10.09
N GLN A 667 -20.50 -9.13 -10.81
CA GLN A 667 -21.36 -9.63 -11.89
C GLN A 667 -20.66 -9.67 -13.26
N LEU A 668 -19.52 -9.01 -13.42
CA LEU A 668 -18.58 -9.22 -14.53
C LEU A 668 -17.54 -10.23 -14.07
N ALA A 669 -17.90 -11.52 -14.06
CA ALA A 669 -17.16 -12.66 -13.50
C ALA A 669 -15.66 -12.80 -13.86
N SER A 670 -15.13 -11.97 -14.77
CA SER A 670 -13.71 -11.88 -15.14
C SER A 670 -12.89 -10.89 -14.29
N VAL A 671 -13.46 -9.79 -13.78
CA VAL A 671 -12.67 -8.71 -13.13
C VAL A 671 -12.16 -9.12 -11.76
N GLY A 672 -12.95 -9.87 -10.97
CA GLY A 672 -12.54 -10.33 -9.64
C GLY A 672 -11.32 -11.26 -9.64
N LYS A 673 -11.16 -12.09 -10.68
CA LYS A 673 -9.97 -12.94 -10.86
C LYS A 673 -8.78 -12.19 -11.49
N ALA A 674 -9.05 -11.16 -12.29
CA ALA A 674 -8.02 -10.32 -12.88
C ALA A 674 -7.52 -9.22 -11.92
N PHE A 675 -8.17 -9.02 -10.76
CA PHE A 675 -7.88 -7.92 -9.86
C PHE A 675 -6.41 -7.85 -9.40
N PRO A 676 -5.71 -8.95 -9.05
CA PRO A 676 -4.27 -8.88 -8.74
C PRO A 676 -3.42 -8.30 -9.88
N PHE A 677 -3.77 -8.63 -11.12
CA PHE A 677 -3.09 -8.07 -12.29
C PHE A 677 -3.38 -6.58 -12.44
N ILE A 678 -4.66 -6.20 -12.29
CA ILE A 678 -5.10 -4.81 -12.41
C ILE A 678 -4.56 -3.94 -11.25
N SER A 679 -4.35 -4.52 -10.08
CA SER A 679 -3.81 -3.86 -8.90
C SER A 679 -2.45 -3.20 -9.20
N ALA A 680 -1.58 -3.90 -9.93
CA ALA A 680 -0.29 -3.35 -10.38
C ALA A 680 -0.47 -2.14 -11.32
N TRP A 681 -1.44 -2.22 -12.25
CA TRP A 681 -1.75 -1.16 -13.20
C TRP A 681 -2.37 0.08 -12.56
N LEU A 682 -3.16 -0.08 -11.50
CA LEU A 682 -3.71 1.04 -10.74
C LEU A 682 -2.60 1.83 -10.04
N GLY A 683 -1.65 1.13 -9.41
CA GLY A 683 -0.45 1.75 -8.88
C GLY A 683 0.38 2.44 -9.96
N TRP A 684 0.55 1.78 -11.10
CA TRP A 684 1.24 2.32 -12.28
C TRP A 684 0.63 3.63 -12.76
N VAL A 685 -0.70 3.72 -12.91
CA VAL A 685 -1.36 4.95 -13.38
C VAL A 685 -1.18 6.09 -12.38
N ALA A 686 -1.34 5.83 -11.07
CA ALA A 686 -1.15 6.89 -10.08
C ALA A 686 0.28 7.41 -10.03
N CYS A 687 1.28 6.52 -10.07
CA CYS A 687 2.68 6.94 -9.99
C CYS A 687 3.15 7.55 -11.32
N PHE A 688 2.63 7.12 -12.47
CA PHE A 688 2.86 7.77 -13.77
C PHE A 688 2.48 9.25 -13.72
N LEU A 689 1.30 9.53 -13.17
CA LEU A 689 0.74 10.88 -13.11
C LEU A 689 1.39 11.73 -12.01
N SER A 690 1.62 11.15 -10.83
CA SER A 690 2.16 11.89 -9.67
C SER A 690 3.68 11.97 -9.62
N GLY A 691 4.39 11.05 -10.27
CA GLY A 691 5.85 10.90 -10.16
C GLY A 691 6.36 10.33 -8.84
N SER A 692 5.46 9.89 -7.95
CA SER A 692 5.78 9.49 -6.58
C SER A 692 5.00 8.25 -6.14
N ASP A 693 5.73 7.23 -5.70
CA ASP A 693 5.13 6.01 -5.14
C ASP A 693 4.37 6.30 -3.82
N THR A 694 4.91 7.19 -2.99
CA THR A 694 4.22 7.68 -1.78
C THR A 694 2.88 8.31 -2.11
N SER A 695 2.84 9.15 -3.14
CA SER A 695 1.60 9.78 -3.58
C SER A 695 0.64 8.76 -4.19
N ALA A 696 1.14 7.78 -4.94
CA ALA A 696 0.33 6.72 -5.51
C ALA A 696 -0.31 5.82 -4.44
N ASN A 697 0.47 5.40 -3.45
CA ASN A 697 -0.03 4.68 -2.28
C ASN A 697 -1.04 5.51 -1.48
N SER A 698 -0.86 6.83 -1.45
CA SER A 698 -1.79 7.72 -0.77
C SER A 698 -3.15 7.81 -1.44
N LEU A 699 -3.18 7.79 -2.78
CA LEU A 699 -4.39 7.89 -3.57
C LEU A 699 -5.13 6.55 -3.69
N PHE A 700 -4.40 5.45 -3.91
CA PHE A 700 -5.02 4.15 -4.23
C PHE A 700 -4.79 3.05 -3.20
N GLY A 701 -3.88 3.18 -2.24
CA GLY A 701 -3.57 2.12 -1.28
C GLY A 701 -4.79 1.63 -0.51
N ASN A 702 -5.58 2.55 0.06
CA ASN A 702 -6.80 2.19 0.78
C ASN A 702 -7.91 1.66 -0.15
N LEU A 703 -8.01 2.19 -1.37
CA LEU A 703 -8.93 1.67 -2.39
C LEU A 703 -8.66 0.20 -2.71
N GLN A 704 -7.38 -0.18 -2.79
CA GLN A 704 -6.96 -1.57 -3.03
C GLN A 704 -7.35 -2.48 -1.87
N VAL A 705 -7.18 -2.01 -0.62
CA VAL A 705 -7.54 -2.77 0.58
C VAL A 705 -9.04 -2.96 0.71
N VAL A 706 -9.82 -1.90 0.48
CA VAL A 706 -11.27 -1.98 0.50
C VAL A 706 -11.74 -2.94 -0.60
N ALA A 707 -11.29 -2.75 -1.84
CA ALA A 707 -11.64 -3.63 -2.95
C ALA A 707 -11.27 -5.09 -2.64
N ALA A 708 -10.04 -5.38 -2.20
CA ALA A 708 -9.57 -6.72 -1.85
C ALA A 708 -10.46 -7.42 -0.82
N ARG A 709 -10.85 -6.71 0.25
CA ARG A 709 -11.71 -7.26 1.31
C ARG A 709 -13.11 -7.58 0.79
N GLU A 710 -13.65 -6.78 -0.12
CA GLU A 710 -14.97 -7.01 -0.72
C GLU A 710 -15.00 -8.22 -1.67
N ILE A 711 -13.93 -8.45 -2.46
CA ILE A 711 -13.83 -9.61 -3.37
C ILE A 711 -13.21 -10.87 -2.73
N GLY A 712 -12.79 -10.76 -1.46
CA GLY A 712 -12.17 -11.84 -0.70
C GLY A 712 -10.76 -12.21 -1.17
N LEU A 713 -9.94 -11.22 -1.54
CA LEU A 713 -8.50 -11.34 -1.80
C LEU A 713 -7.69 -10.79 -0.61
N SER A 714 -6.39 -11.06 -0.58
CA SER A 714 -5.52 -10.53 0.49
C SER A 714 -5.37 -9.01 0.37
N ALA A 715 -5.68 -8.28 1.45
CA ALA A 715 -5.48 -6.84 1.47
C ALA A 715 -3.99 -6.47 1.44
N ILE A 716 -3.14 -7.23 2.15
CA ILE A 716 -1.68 -7.07 2.12
C ILE A 716 -1.16 -7.21 0.69
N LEU A 717 -1.56 -8.27 -0.02
CA LEU A 717 -1.06 -8.50 -1.38
C LEU A 717 -1.48 -7.39 -2.34
N MET A 718 -2.74 -6.95 -2.29
CA MET A 718 -3.22 -5.91 -3.22
C MET A 718 -2.60 -4.55 -2.91
N ALA A 719 -2.49 -4.19 -1.63
CA ALA A 719 -1.81 -2.97 -1.23
C ALA A 719 -0.32 -2.98 -1.61
N ALA A 720 0.39 -4.08 -1.34
CA ALA A 720 1.79 -4.22 -1.73
C ALA A 720 1.97 -4.19 -3.25
N THR A 721 1.11 -4.88 -4.00
CA THR A 721 1.15 -4.93 -5.47
C THR A 721 0.87 -3.56 -6.09
N ASN A 722 0.02 -2.74 -5.48
CA ASN A 722 -0.17 -1.35 -5.88
C ASN A 722 1.16 -0.57 -5.84
N SER A 723 1.90 -0.63 -4.72
CA SER A 723 3.19 0.05 -4.60
C SER A 723 4.24 -0.57 -5.54
N SER A 724 4.32 -1.90 -5.60
CA SER A 724 5.24 -2.61 -6.49
C SER A 724 4.95 -2.39 -7.98
N GLY A 725 3.70 -2.12 -8.37
CA GLY A 725 3.33 -1.71 -9.71
C GLY A 725 3.67 -0.24 -10.00
N ALA A 726 3.43 0.64 -9.02
CA ALA A 726 3.72 2.06 -9.09
C ALA A 726 5.18 2.36 -9.45
N ILE A 727 6.15 1.65 -8.86
CA ILE A 727 7.58 1.86 -9.16
C ILE A 727 7.91 1.71 -10.66
N THR A 728 7.21 0.82 -11.38
CA THR A 728 7.48 0.54 -12.80
C THR A 728 7.08 1.70 -13.72
N SER A 729 6.18 2.58 -13.27
CA SER A 729 5.82 3.81 -13.97
C SER A 729 6.73 5.00 -13.65
N LYS A 730 7.53 4.90 -12.59
CA LYS A 730 8.32 6.05 -12.11
C LYS A 730 9.32 6.54 -13.16
N MET A 731 9.83 5.64 -13.99
CA MET A 731 10.73 5.91 -15.12
C MET A 731 10.10 6.73 -16.27
N ILE A 732 8.77 6.74 -16.39
CA ILE A 732 8.03 7.48 -17.42
C ILE A 732 7.27 8.70 -16.85
N SER A 733 7.39 8.95 -15.55
CA SER A 733 6.70 10.06 -14.92
C SER A 733 7.25 11.41 -15.40
N PRO A 734 6.38 12.40 -15.69
CA PRO A 734 6.83 13.71 -16.16
C PRO A 734 7.84 14.38 -15.23
N GLN A 735 7.69 14.21 -13.91
CA GLN A 735 8.59 14.78 -12.91
C GLN A 735 10.02 14.24 -13.04
N ASN A 736 10.20 12.92 -13.11
CA ASN A 736 11.54 12.33 -13.20
C ASN A 736 12.17 12.54 -14.58
N LEU A 737 11.36 12.53 -15.65
CA LEU A 737 11.82 12.87 -16.98
C LEU A 737 12.35 14.31 -17.02
N THR A 738 11.56 15.28 -16.52
CA THR A 738 11.93 16.70 -16.50
C THR A 738 13.19 16.93 -15.66
N THR A 739 13.25 16.33 -14.47
CA THR A 739 14.40 16.45 -13.57
C THR A 739 15.66 15.87 -14.23
N GLY A 740 15.55 14.69 -14.84
CA GLY A 740 16.65 14.06 -15.55
C GLY A 740 17.15 14.85 -16.75
N VAL A 741 16.27 15.28 -17.67
CA VAL A 741 16.72 16.02 -18.86
C VAL A 741 17.32 17.38 -18.52
N SER A 742 16.91 17.98 -17.40
CA SER A 742 17.45 19.25 -16.94
C SER A 742 18.91 19.19 -16.50
N THR A 743 19.40 18.03 -16.06
CA THR A 743 20.79 17.87 -15.58
C THR A 743 21.77 17.42 -16.65
N ILE A 744 21.30 17.05 -17.84
CA ILE A 744 22.12 16.53 -18.93
C ILE A 744 21.99 17.35 -20.24
N GLY A 745 21.41 18.55 -20.16
CA GLY A 745 21.31 19.47 -21.31
C GLY A 745 20.27 19.07 -22.37
N LEU A 746 19.31 18.21 -22.04
CA LEU A 746 18.24 17.76 -22.95
C LEU A 746 16.89 18.43 -22.66
N GLN A 747 16.88 19.64 -22.09
CA GLN A 747 15.66 20.37 -21.71
C GLN A 747 14.68 20.48 -22.89
N GLY A 748 13.40 20.14 -22.65
CA GLY A 748 12.37 20.12 -23.69
C GLY A 748 12.35 18.88 -24.60
N GLN A 749 13.24 17.90 -24.36
CA GLN A 749 13.30 16.63 -25.10
C GLN A 749 12.76 15.43 -24.30
N GLU A 750 11.90 15.65 -23.31
CA GLU A 750 11.33 14.61 -22.44
C GLU A 750 10.60 13.53 -23.24
N GLY A 751 9.94 13.93 -24.33
CA GLY A 751 9.22 13.02 -25.21
C GLY A 751 10.11 11.98 -25.89
N ARG A 752 11.39 12.30 -26.12
CA ARG A 752 12.35 11.35 -26.71
C ARG A 752 12.69 10.23 -25.73
N ILE A 753 12.97 10.59 -24.48
CA ILE A 753 13.24 9.66 -23.38
C ILE A 753 12.00 8.81 -23.10
N LEU A 754 10.83 9.44 -22.99
CA LEU A 754 9.55 8.75 -22.75
C LEU A 754 9.27 7.66 -23.80
N ARG A 755 9.52 7.94 -25.09
CA ARG A 755 9.29 6.97 -26.17
C ARG A 755 10.17 5.72 -26.02
N ARG A 756 11.37 5.86 -25.45
CA ARG A 756 12.27 4.72 -25.18
C ARG A 756 11.90 4.00 -23.89
N THR A 757 11.44 4.69 -22.85
CA THR A 757 11.16 4.07 -21.55
C THR A 757 9.76 3.45 -21.43
N ILE A 758 8.77 3.89 -22.21
CA ILE A 758 7.37 3.43 -22.07
C ILE A 758 7.18 1.93 -22.29
N ALA A 759 7.89 1.33 -23.26
CA ALA A 759 7.80 -0.10 -23.52
C ALA A 759 8.36 -0.93 -22.34
N HIS A 760 9.48 -0.48 -21.75
CA HIS A 760 10.07 -1.09 -20.57
C HIS A 760 9.12 -1.02 -19.36
N SER A 761 8.52 0.15 -19.15
CA SER A 761 7.56 0.40 -18.06
C SER A 761 6.34 -0.51 -18.15
N VAL A 762 5.70 -0.58 -19.32
CA VAL A 762 4.53 -1.44 -19.56
C VAL A 762 4.88 -2.92 -19.38
N PHE A 763 6.02 -3.36 -19.92
CA PHE A 763 6.48 -4.74 -19.77
C PHE A 763 6.66 -5.12 -18.31
N MET A 764 7.35 -4.28 -17.52
CA MET A 764 7.58 -4.54 -16.10
C MET A 764 6.28 -4.54 -15.29
N CYS A 765 5.32 -3.66 -15.61
CA CYS A 765 4.00 -3.66 -14.98
C CYS A 765 3.23 -4.96 -15.25
N CYS A 766 3.25 -5.46 -16.49
CA CYS A 766 2.65 -6.76 -16.83
C CYS A 766 3.28 -7.92 -16.05
N VAL A 767 4.61 -7.92 -15.94
CA VAL A 767 5.34 -8.94 -15.15
C VAL A 767 4.93 -8.86 -13.68
N MET A 768 4.83 -7.65 -13.11
CA MET A 768 4.38 -7.45 -11.72
C MET A 768 2.96 -7.96 -11.50
N GLY A 769 2.03 -7.64 -12.39
CA GLY A 769 0.66 -8.15 -12.33
C GLY A 769 0.61 -9.69 -12.45
N GLY A 770 1.46 -10.29 -13.28
CA GLY A 770 1.62 -11.73 -13.38
C GLY A 770 2.12 -12.37 -12.08
N ILE A 771 3.14 -11.77 -11.44
CA ILE A 771 3.65 -12.19 -10.14
C ILE A 771 2.55 -12.13 -9.08
N ALA A 772 1.77 -11.05 -9.03
CA ALA A 772 0.67 -10.92 -8.09
C ALA A 772 -0.42 -11.99 -8.28
N CYS A 773 -0.76 -12.34 -9.53
CA CYS A 773 -1.66 -13.45 -9.82
C CYS A 773 -1.12 -14.81 -9.33
N ILE A 774 0.18 -15.08 -9.55
CA ILE A 774 0.82 -16.31 -9.06
C ILE A 774 0.82 -16.34 -7.53
N GLN A 775 1.11 -15.23 -6.86
CA GLN A 775 1.09 -15.14 -5.40
C GLN A 775 -0.32 -15.34 -4.82
N GLN A 776 -1.34 -14.80 -5.48
CA GLN A 776 -2.72 -14.92 -5.01
C GLN A 776 -3.33 -16.31 -5.25
N TYR A 777 -3.08 -16.92 -6.41
CA TYR A 777 -3.76 -18.15 -6.84
C TYR A 777 -2.88 -19.40 -6.86
N GLY A 778 -1.56 -19.24 -7.08
CA GLY A 778 -0.62 -20.35 -7.15
C GLY A 778 0.08 -20.64 -5.82
N ILE A 779 0.57 -19.59 -5.14
CA ILE A 779 1.41 -19.72 -3.93
C ILE A 779 0.90 -18.79 -2.80
N PRO A 780 -0.34 -18.99 -2.30
CA PRO A 780 -0.91 -18.12 -1.27
C PRO A 780 -0.17 -18.18 0.08
N SER A 781 0.61 -19.25 0.33
CA SER A 781 1.49 -19.36 1.50
C SER A 781 2.61 -18.30 1.51
N MET A 782 2.90 -17.68 0.36
CA MET A 782 3.86 -16.59 0.23
C MET A 782 3.29 -15.25 0.74
N ILE A 783 2.00 -15.15 1.06
CA ILE A 783 1.40 -13.91 1.53
C ILE A 783 1.56 -13.83 3.07
N PRO A 784 2.16 -12.75 3.62
CA PRO A 784 2.21 -12.55 5.07
C PRO A 784 0.81 -12.49 5.69
N ALA A 785 0.66 -12.99 6.92
CA ALA A 785 -0.61 -12.94 7.63
C ALA A 785 -0.95 -11.50 8.08
N GLU A 786 -2.24 -11.15 7.98
CA GLU A 786 -2.83 -9.97 8.64
C GLU A 786 -2.99 -10.30 10.14
N VAL A 787 -1.92 -10.14 10.93
CA VAL A 787 -1.95 -10.33 12.40
C VAL A 787 -2.29 -9.03 13.09
#